data_AF-A0A6N6PAY4-F1
#
_entry.id   AF-A0A6N6PAY4-F1
#
_cell.length_a   1.000
_cell.length_b   1.000
_cell.length_c   1.000
_cell.angle_alpha   90.00
_cell.angle_beta   90.00
_cell.angle_gamma   90.00
#
_symmetry.space_group_name_H-M   'P 1'
#
loop_
_entity.id
_entity.type
_entity.pdbx_description
1 polymer ?
#
loop_
_entity_poly.entity_id
_entity_poly.type
_entity_poly.pdbx_seq_one_letter_code
_entity_poly.pdbx_strand_id
1 'polypeptide(L)'
;MIPTPPTSSASRTARLASAVFSAALFLASAGTLLAQEKEGWNPDTTFPAITPAEQIKLMEIPKGYRLECIASEPMVEEPASFSFDGNGAMYVCEWRTYMQDEHATKQLDPVSRVVKLVDTDGDGIMDKRTVFIDNVILPRTVLALHDRVLVNFTQSNDVWAYFDDNKDGVADRRELAFEGNKNGGNIEHQNTGMLWNLDNTICTNDFRFRYADGKLTPGKHDVARISQWGLARDDDGRLFCSWAGGANPAHSFQLPAGYPILKVSEHAPGYRVPYSTCPVWDDSSGGYHFDEKRILKDLSACCGQTVLRSHLMPEFYGRVVTCEPVGRFLRMSTIDWKDGLGVADNSFPKSEFIRSTHAYFRPVWTETAPDGSFVFSDLYRGIIQEKQWFPTEGGNKAWVARYHRVKKWGMIDVVRHGRIFRFLPEGKKAGPQPRMLDETPVQLVAHLAHPNGWWRDTAQMLIVSRADKSAVPALTAMATSHADANARIHSLWALQGLGALTKETILAATKHAQPRVRRAAVQLAEPLLVSKDADTAKALTALAADPDAQVRTQLVLANHAAGLNQPEALTATPNPIITPLLDKLNAGKNVAALGESARQGKQIYETLCTTCHGADGKGVQQGDKLLAPAFTKSPWFTGSGNVNALARIILKGQTGPIAGVAYGEGLMLPLEGTYNDEQIASVINFIGQSWHKWRKPVAAADIAAVRKATADRKTPWTHEELLESVKK
;
A
#
# COMPACT_ATOMS: atom_id res chain seq x y z
N MET A 1 20.19 45.88 -23.53
CA MET A 1 20.76 47.23 -23.72
C MET A 1 20.18 48.11 -22.61
N ILE A 2 21.03 48.84 -21.87
CA ILE A 2 20.73 49.86 -20.82
C ILE A 2 20.42 49.24 -19.41
N PRO A 3 20.94 49.76 -18.26
CA PRO A 3 22.34 50.01 -17.86
C PRO A 3 22.66 49.62 -16.38
N THR A 4 23.94 49.43 -16.04
CA THR A 4 24.50 49.66 -14.67
C THR A 4 25.06 51.10 -14.62
N PRO A 5 25.12 51.85 -13.47
CA PRO A 5 26.11 51.65 -12.36
C PRO A 5 25.64 52.30 -11.00
N PRO A 6 26.46 52.67 -9.98
CA PRO A 6 27.90 52.48 -9.75
C PRO A 6 28.30 51.91 -8.37
N THR A 7 29.54 51.45 -8.34
CA THR A 7 30.41 51.17 -7.19
C THR A 7 30.99 52.46 -6.60
N SER A 8 31.15 52.54 -5.27
CA SER A 8 32.13 53.42 -4.61
C SER A 8 32.97 52.64 -3.61
N SER A 9 34.29 52.75 -3.75
CA SER A 9 35.34 52.23 -2.89
C SER A 9 35.93 53.35 -2.01
N ALA A 10 36.30 53.03 -0.76
CA ALA A 10 37.47 53.54 -0.01
C ALA A 10 37.42 53.01 1.45
N SER A 11 38.23 51.99 1.76
CA SER A 11 39.39 52.01 2.71
C SER A 11 39.02 51.93 4.20
N ARG A 12 39.25 50.81 4.91
CA ARG A 12 40.50 50.42 5.62
C ARG A 12 41.05 51.60 6.46
N THR A 13 41.13 51.59 7.79
CA THR A 13 41.58 50.56 8.74
C THR A 13 41.19 50.96 10.18
N ALA A 14 40.65 50.04 10.99
CA ALA A 14 40.97 49.94 12.42
C ALA A 14 40.63 48.52 12.91
N ARG A 15 41.62 47.89 13.51
CA ARG A 15 41.70 46.48 13.88
C ARG A 15 41.28 46.27 15.34
N LEU A 16 40.78 45.06 15.59
CA LEU A 16 40.84 44.29 16.84
C LEU A 16 40.19 44.87 18.11
N ALA A 17 38.97 44.38 18.42
CA ALA A 17 38.61 43.85 19.74
C ALA A 17 37.15 43.37 19.76
N SER A 18 36.89 42.13 19.32
CA SER A 18 35.76 41.26 19.76
C SER A 18 35.64 40.04 18.86
N ALA A 19 36.59 39.11 18.98
CA ALA A 19 36.53 37.82 18.29
C ALA A 19 36.98 36.68 19.23
N VAL A 20 36.56 36.74 20.51
CA VAL A 20 36.88 35.67 21.49
C VAL A 20 35.63 35.08 22.16
N PHE A 21 34.43 35.66 22.02
CA PHE A 21 33.25 35.15 22.72
C PHE A 21 32.27 34.27 21.91
N SER A 22 32.53 34.02 20.62
CA SER A 22 31.64 33.18 19.78
C SER A 22 32.25 31.84 19.32
N ALA A 23 33.51 31.55 19.67
CA ALA A 23 34.12 30.24 19.41
C ALA A 23 33.89 29.23 20.57
N ALA A 24 33.63 29.71 21.79
CA ALA A 24 33.46 28.85 22.96
C ALA A 24 32.10 28.11 23.01
N LEU A 25 31.04 28.68 22.42
CA LEU A 25 29.71 28.03 22.40
C LEU A 25 29.54 26.99 21.26
N PHE A 26 30.34 27.05 20.20
CA PHE A 26 30.34 26.04 19.13
C PHE A 26 31.25 24.84 19.45
N LEU A 27 32.28 25.03 20.28
CA LEU A 27 33.13 23.93 20.75
C LEU A 27 32.47 23.10 21.86
N ALA A 28 31.53 23.68 22.63
CA ALA A 28 30.78 22.94 23.65
C ALA A 28 29.72 22.01 23.05
N SER A 29 29.00 22.43 22.00
CA SER A 29 27.95 21.64 21.35
C SER A 29 28.49 20.62 20.33
N ALA A 30 29.56 20.95 19.60
CA ALA A 30 30.30 19.97 18.80
C ALA A 30 31.09 19.00 19.68
N GLY A 31 31.57 19.46 20.84
CA GLY A 31 32.24 18.63 21.84
C GLY A 31 31.32 17.56 22.46
N THR A 32 30.04 17.86 22.68
CA THR A 32 29.06 16.86 23.14
C THR A 32 28.64 15.86 22.06
N LEU A 33 28.56 16.26 20.79
CA LEU A 33 28.25 15.34 19.68
C LEU A 33 29.43 14.42 19.32
N LEU A 34 30.66 14.92 19.41
CA LEU A 34 31.87 14.12 19.18
C LEU A 34 32.28 13.27 20.40
N ALA A 35 31.86 13.65 21.62
CA ALA A 35 32.07 12.82 22.80
C ALA A 35 31.20 11.56 22.81
N GLN A 36 30.04 11.59 22.14
CA GLN A 36 29.16 10.42 22.04
C GLN A 36 29.64 9.37 21.03
N GLU A 37 30.59 9.70 20.14
CA GLU A 37 31.21 8.75 19.20
C GLU A 37 32.21 7.78 19.87
N LYS A 38 32.52 7.93 21.17
CA LYS A 38 33.49 7.07 21.88
C LYS A 38 32.94 6.31 23.08
N GLU A 39 31.72 6.58 23.54
CA GLU A 39 31.12 5.81 24.62
C GLU A 39 30.28 4.67 24.04
N GLY A 40 30.75 3.44 24.24
CA GLY A 40 29.94 2.26 23.98
C GLY A 40 28.58 2.36 24.70
N TRP A 41 27.53 1.87 24.06
CA TRP A 41 26.17 1.94 24.59
C TRP A 41 26.05 1.43 26.04
N ASN A 42 25.35 2.21 26.85
CA ASN A 42 25.03 1.86 28.22
C ASN A 42 23.87 0.84 28.29
N PRO A 43 24.10 -0.39 28.79
CA PRO A 43 23.05 -1.40 28.94
C PRO A 43 21.96 -1.04 29.96
N ASP A 44 22.18 0.01 30.75
CA ASP A 44 21.25 0.56 31.74
C ASP A 44 20.56 1.85 31.24
N THR A 45 20.62 2.13 29.93
CA THR A 45 19.88 3.26 29.33
C THR A 45 18.38 3.13 29.61
N THR A 46 17.77 4.19 30.14
CA THR A 46 16.32 4.34 30.25
C THR A 46 15.86 5.47 29.35
N PHE A 47 14.64 5.37 28.82
CA PHE A 47 14.05 6.42 27.99
C PHE A 47 12.89 7.06 28.76
N PRO A 48 13.02 8.28 29.31
CA PRO A 48 11.88 8.93 29.94
C PRO A 48 10.88 9.39 28.88
N ALA A 49 9.59 9.40 29.22
CA ALA A 49 8.61 10.14 28.44
C ALA A 49 8.92 11.64 28.51
N ILE A 50 8.82 12.33 27.37
CA ILE A 50 9.11 13.75 27.20
C ILE A 50 7.92 14.46 26.58
N THR A 51 7.78 15.77 26.79
CA THR A 51 6.68 16.57 26.22
C THR A 51 6.72 16.62 24.69
N PRO A 52 5.61 16.99 24.01
CA PRO A 52 5.61 17.21 22.57
C PRO A 52 6.64 18.26 22.12
N ALA A 53 6.82 19.34 22.88
CA ALA A 53 7.78 20.39 22.57
C ALA A 53 9.25 19.90 22.66
N GLU A 54 9.57 19.05 23.63
CA GLU A 54 10.88 18.40 23.72
C GLU A 54 11.09 17.40 22.59
N GLN A 55 10.06 16.64 22.23
CA GLN A 55 10.12 15.68 21.13
C GLN A 55 10.40 16.37 19.79
N ILE A 56 9.78 17.53 19.50
CA ILE A 56 10.05 18.33 18.29
C ILE A 56 11.53 18.73 18.21
N LYS A 57 12.18 19.07 19.34
CA LYS A 57 13.61 19.43 19.36
C LYS A 57 14.53 18.25 18.99
N LEU A 58 14.04 17.02 19.12
CA LEU A 58 14.75 15.79 18.76
C LEU A 58 14.39 15.28 17.36
N MET A 59 13.59 16.03 16.59
CA MET A 59 13.25 15.69 15.21
C MET A 59 14.13 16.48 14.23
N GLU A 60 14.68 15.77 13.25
CA GLU A 60 15.25 16.36 12.05
C GLU A 60 14.14 16.48 11.00
N ILE A 61 14.00 17.68 10.43
CA ILE A 61 13.02 18.01 9.39
C ILE A 61 13.69 18.77 8.25
N PRO A 62 13.05 18.89 7.06
CA PRO A 62 13.60 19.67 5.96
C PRO A 62 13.76 21.14 6.32
N LYS A 63 14.80 21.80 5.80
CA LYS A 63 15.06 23.22 6.03
C LYS A 63 13.93 24.09 5.47
N GLY A 64 13.59 25.17 6.17
CA GLY A 64 12.51 26.09 5.78
C GLY A 64 11.11 25.62 6.16
N TYR A 65 11.04 24.62 7.04
CA TYR A 65 9.80 24.04 7.56
C TYR A 65 9.81 24.00 9.08
N ARG A 66 8.62 23.88 9.67
CA ARG A 66 8.44 23.72 11.11
C ARG A 66 7.43 22.62 11.44
N LEU A 67 7.51 22.16 12.67
CA LEU A 67 6.55 21.24 13.27
C LEU A 67 5.80 21.91 14.42
N GLU A 68 4.52 21.60 14.54
CA GLU A 68 3.65 22.02 15.63
C GLU A 68 2.91 20.78 16.16
N CYS A 69 2.77 20.65 17.47
CA CYS A 69 1.87 19.65 18.04
C CYS A 69 0.47 20.27 18.09
N ILE A 70 -0.49 19.67 17.37
CA ILE A 70 -1.85 20.20 17.25
C ILE A 70 -2.86 19.47 18.13
N ALA A 71 -2.49 18.28 18.64
CA ALA A 71 -3.21 17.56 19.68
C ALA A 71 -2.27 16.57 20.38
N SER A 72 -2.38 16.47 21.70
CA SER A 72 -1.73 15.44 22.53
C SER A 72 -2.63 15.12 23.73
N GLU A 73 -2.22 14.25 24.66
CA GLU A 73 -2.98 14.00 25.87
C GLU A 73 -3.26 15.30 26.67
N PRO A 74 -4.46 15.46 27.26
CA PRO A 74 -5.60 14.52 27.29
C PRO A 74 -6.51 14.61 26.04
N MET A 75 -6.20 15.45 25.06
CA MET A 75 -7.04 15.62 23.87
C MET A 75 -7.11 14.35 23.02
N VAL A 76 -5.99 13.65 22.91
CA VAL A 76 -5.86 12.35 22.23
C VAL A 76 -4.79 11.51 22.93
N GLU A 77 -5.05 10.21 23.12
CA GLU A 77 -4.17 9.31 23.88
C GLU A 77 -3.44 8.29 22.98
N GLU A 78 -4.09 7.72 21.96
CA GLU A 78 -3.52 6.66 21.09
C GLU A 78 -4.01 6.80 19.63
N PRO A 79 -3.62 7.85 18.88
CA PRO A 79 -4.13 8.16 17.55
C PRO A 79 -3.61 7.19 16.48
N ALA A 80 -4.36 6.12 16.21
CA ALA A 80 -3.96 5.08 15.26
C ALA A 80 -4.25 5.43 13.79
N SER A 81 -5.35 6.14 13.53
CA SER A 81 -5.73 6.65 12.21
C SER A 81 -6.71 7.82 12.37
N PHE A 82 -6.83 8.66 11.34
CA PHE A 82 -7.80 9.76 11.35
C PHE A 82 -8.23 10.18 9.94
N SER A 83 -9.35 10.88 9.86
CA SER A 83 -9.89 11.48 8.64
C SER A 83 -10.55 12.82 8.95
N PHE A 84 -10.56 13.73 7.97
CA PHE A 84 -11.22 15.04 8.09
C PHE A 84 -12.60 15.01 7.42
N ASP A 85 -13.60 15.67 8.01
CA ASP A 85 -14.88 15.94 7.34
C ASP A 85 -14.84 17.20 6.46
N GLY A 86 -15.93 17.46 5.73
CA GLY A 86 -16.05 18.62 4.83
C GLY A 86 -15.93 19.99 5.49
N ASN A 87 -15.97 20.08 6.83
CA ASN A 87 -15.77 21.30 7.61
C ASN A 87 -14.43 21.28 8.37
N GLY A 88 -13.57 20.29 8.10
CA GLY A 88 -12.22 20.20 8.65
C GLY A 88 -12.15 19.64 10.06
N ALA A 89 -13.26 19.13 10.62
CA ALA A 89 -13.20 18.40 11.89
C ALA A 89 -12.49 17.07 11.68
N MET A 90 -11.60 16.71 12.62
CA MET A 90 -10.81 15.49 12.56
C MET A 90 -11.45 14.38 13.40
N TYR A 91 -11.80 13.26 12.76
CA TYR A 91 -12.24 12.04 13.44
C TYR A 91 -11.05 11.13 13.64
N VAL A 92 -10.70 10.83 14.89
CA VAL A 92 -9.50 10.06 15.26
C VAL A 92 -9.90 8.73 15.90
N CYS A 93 -9.36 7.64 15.37
CA CYS A 93 -9.45 6.31 15.97
C CYS A 93 -8.43 6.18 17.11
N GLU A 94 -8.90 6.05 18.36
CA GLU A 94 -8.04 5.90 19.53
C GLU A 94 -7.95 4.45 20.01
N TRP A 95 -6.74 3.89 20.06
CA TRP A 95 -6.46 2.48 20.37
C TRP A 95 -6.06 2.23 21.82
N ARG A 96 -7.00 2.45 22.74
CA ARG A 96 -6.73 2.50 24.18
C ARG A 96 -6.45 1.16 24.85
N THR A 97 -6.57 0.06 24.09
CA THR A 97 -6.36 -1.31 24.56
C THR A 97 -5.24 -2.04 23.82
N TYR A 98 -4.67 -1.46 22.76
CA TYR A 98 -3.62 -2.12 21.99
C TYR A 98 -2.33 -2.21 22.80
N MET A 99 -1.81 -3.43 22.99
CA MET A 99 -0.53 -3.73 23.65
C MET A 99 -0.24 -2.87 24.89
N GLN A 100 -1.22 -2.68 25.78
CA GLN A 100 -1.07 -1.85 26.99
C GLN A 100 -0.15 -2.49 28.05
N ASP A 101 0.15 -3.77 27.88
CA ASP A 101 1.15 -4.55 28.61
C ASP A 101 1.81 -5.56 27.66
N GLU A 102 2.90 -6.21 28.09
CA GLU A 102 3.65 -7.16 27.26
C GLU A 102 2.87 -8.44 26.88
N HIS A 103 1.71 -8.68 27.47
CA HIS A 103 0.87 -9.86 27.24
C HIS A 103 -0.39 -9.55 26.41
N ALA A 104 -0.59 -8.29 26.03
CA ALA A 104 -1.81 -7.80 25.37
C ALA A 104 -3.08 -8.12 26.18
N THR A 105 -3.00 -7.99 27.52
CA THR A 105 -4.14 -8.29 28.38
C THR A 105 -5.30 -7.35 28.05
N LYS A 106 -6.52 -7.90 27.94
CA LYS A 106 -7.74 -7.13 27.63
C LYS A 106 -7.67 -6.33 26.32
N GLN A 107 -6.80 -6.70 25.38
CA GLN A 107 -6.63 -5.96 24.11
C GLN A 107 -7.93 -5.82 23.30
N LEU A 108 -8.84 -6.79 23.44
CA LEU A 108 -10.12 -6.84 22.75
C LEU A 108 -11.30 -6.35 23.59
N ASP A 109 -11.05 -5.81 24.79
CA ASP A 109 -12.10 -5.20 25.59
C ASP A 109 -12.62 -3.94 24.87
N PRO A 110 -13.93 -3.68 24.88
CA PRO A 110 -14.53 -2.54 24.19
C PRO A 110 -14.32 -1.23 24.98
N VAL A 111 -13.09 -0.71 24.98
CA VAL A 111 -12.67 0.51 25.72
C VAL A 111 -12.10 1.59 24.78
N SER A 112 -11.82 1.21 23.53
CA SER A 112 -11.35 2.14 22.50
C SER A 112 -12.50 3.01 22.00
N ARG A 113 -12.17 4.08 21.28
CA ARG A 113 -13.13 5.13 20.91
C ARG A 113 -12.76 5.80 19.59
N VAL A 114 -13.73 6.49 18.98
CA VAL A 114 -13.49 7.49 17.94
C VAL A 114 -13.81 8.86 18.52
N VAL A 115 -12.87 9.79 18.44
CA VAL A 115 -13.07 11.17 18.92
C VAL A 115 -13.13 12.15 17.75
N LYS A 116 -13.94 13.19 17.91
CA LYS A 116 -14.01 14.34 17.01
C LYS A 116 -13.24 15.49 17.63
N LEU A 117 -12.21 15.95 16.93
CA LEU A 117 -11.40 17.11 17.28
C LEU A 117 -11.76 18.26 16.34
N VAL A 118 -11.95 19.44 16.92
CA VAL A 118 -12.28 20.67 16.19
C VAL A 118 -11.33 21.77 16.65
N ASP A 119 -10.85 22.53 15.69
CA ASP A 119 -10.25 23.86 15.88
C ASP A 119 -11.38 24.88 15.75
N THR A 120 -11.73 25.55 16.86
CA THR A 120 -12.88 26.46 16.93
C THR A 120 -12.53 27.92 16.66
N ASP A 121 -11.25 28.29 16.70
CA ASP A 121 -10.79 29.66 16.48
C ASP A 121 -10.00 29.85 15.16
N GLY A 122 -9.66 28.76 14.49
CA GLY A 122 -9.03 28.75 13.17
C GLY A 122 -7.51 28.92 13.21
N ASP A 123 -6.84 28.76 14.36
CA ASP A 123 -5.38 28.82 14.48
C ASP A 123 -4.68 27.50 14.04
N GLY A 124 -5.48 26.46 13.82
CA GLY A 124 -5.11 25.12 13.39
C GLY A 124 -4.49 24.24 14.48
N ILE A 125 -4.63 24.64 15.74
CA ILE A 125 -4.46 23.82 16.92
C ILE A 125 -5.87 23.35 17.32
N MET A 126 -6.01 22.05 17.61
CA MET A 126 -7.31 21.54 18.02
C MET A 126 -7.59 22.02 19.46
N ASP A 127 -8.79 22.55 19.72
CA ASP A 127 -9.18 23.09 21.03
C ASP A 127 -10.46 22.47 21.62
N LYS A 128 -11.27 21.79 20.79
CA LYS A 128 -12.51 21.11 21.21
C LYS A 128 -12.44 19.62 20.91
N ARG A 129 -12.78 18.82 21.92
CA ARG A 129 -12.84 17.36 21.85
C ARG A 129 -14.23 16.84 22.19
N THR A 130 -14.75 15.93 21.36
CA THR A 130 -15.99 15.18 21.64
C THR A 130 -15.74 13.69 21.44
N VAL A 131 -16.27 12.84 22.33
CA VAL A 131 -16.24 11.38 22.12
C VAL A 131 -17.38 11.03 21.18
N PHE A 132 -17.07 10.81 19.91
CA PHE A 132 -18.07 10.56 18.88
C PHE A 132 -18.64 9.14 18.99
N ILE A 133 -17.77 8.13 19.16
CA ILE A 133 -18.14 6.74 19.40
C ILE A 133 -17.33 6.23 20.60
N ASP A 134 -17.99 5.63 21.58
CA ASP A 134 -17.36 5.07 22.78
C ASP A 134 -17.59 3.56 22.90
N ASN A 135 -16.83 2.91 23.78
CA ASN A 135 -16.96 1.49 24.13
C ASN A 135 -16.89 0.55 22.91
N VAL A 136 -15.87 0.72 22.07
CA VAL A 136 -15.64 -0.08 20.87
C VAL A 136 -14.30 -0.82 20.91
N ILE A 137 -14.18 -1.87 20.09
CA ILE A 137 -12.96 -2.66 19.96
C ILE A 137 -12.11 -2.04 18.85
N LEU A 138 -10.99 -1.39 19.22
CA LEU A 138 -9.91 -0.92 18.34
C LEU A 138 -10.39 -0.49 16.93
N PRO A 139 -11.02 0.70 16.78
CA PRO A 139 -11.51 1.19 15.50
C PRO A 139 -10.36 1.35 14.52
N ARG A 140 -10.41 0.69 13.37
CA ARG A 140 -9.26 0.57 12.44
C ARG A 140 -9.18 1.78 11.53
N THR A 141 -10.25 2.06 10.79
CA THR A 141 -10.33 3.19 9.87
C THR A 141 -11.64 3.92 9.98
N VAL A 142 -11.61 5.19 9.59
CA VAL A 142 -12.72 6.12 9.66
C VAL A 142 -12.78 6.94 8.37
N LEU A 143 -13.99 7.14 7.84
CA LEU A 143 -14.24 8.00 6.68
C LEU A 143 -15.50 8.84 6.94
N ALA A 144 -15.33 10.15 7.06
CA ALA A 144 -16.44 11.08 7.19
C ALA A 144 -17.07 11.37 5.81
N LEU A 145 -18.39 11.15 5.70
CA LEU A 145 -19.19 11.49 4.53
C LEU A 145 -20.06 12.73 4.84
N HIS A 146 -21.02 13.04 3.97
CA HIS A 146 -21.84 14.25 4.12
C HIS A 146 -22.82 14.19 5.31
N ASP A 147 -23.31 13.00 5.69
CA ASP A 147 -24.36 12.80 6.70
C ASP A 147 -24.04 11.71 7.72
N ARG A 148 -22.91 11.02 7.57
CA ARG A 148 -22.53 9.87 8.38
C ARG A 148 -21.02 9.68 8.43
N VAL A 149 -20.56 8.91 9.39
CA VAL A 149 -19.15 8.50 9.52
C VAL A 149 -19.07 6.98 9.41
N LEU A 150 -18.33 6.50 8.41
CA LEU A 150 -18.08 5.08 8.22
C LEU A 150 -16.91 4.63 9.10
N VAL A 151 -17.06 3.51 9.80
CA VAL A 151 -16.03 2.94 10.69
C VAL A 151 -15.99 1.42 10.55
N ASN A 152 -14.79 0.84 10.47
CA ASN A 152 -14.57 -0.59 10.64
C ASN A 152 -13.76 -0.86 11.93
N PHE A 153 -13.97 -2.03 12.52
CA PHE A 153 -13.38 -2.41 13.81
C PHE A 153 -12.48 -3.63 13.68
N THR A 154 -11.53 -3.76 14.60
CA THR A 154 -10.69 -4.96 14.71
C THR A 154 -11.57 -6.20 14.96
N GLN A 155 -11.17 -7.34 14.42
CA GLN A 155 -11.89 -8.63 14.41
C GLN A 155 -13.10 -8.73 13.48
N SER A 156 -13.42 -7.67 12.72
CA SER A 156 -14.52 -7.70 11.75
C SER A 156 -14.17 -6.96 10.45
N ASN A 157 -14.71 -7.45 9.35
CA ASN A 157 -14.75 -6.73 8.07
C ASN A 157 -16.08 -5.98 7.86
N ASP A 158 -16.95 -5.93 8.87
CA ASP A 158 -18.15 -5.08 8.85
C ASP A 158 -17.75 -3.62 8.71
N VAL A 159 -18.55 -2.86 7.97
CA VAL A 159 -18.48 -1.40 7.93
C VAL A 159 -19.78 -0.85 8.48
N TRP A 160 -19.65 -0.05 9.54
CA TRP A 160 -20.77 0.60 10.22
C TRP A 160 -20.83 2.08 9.80
N ALA A 161 -22.04 2.58 9.56
CA ALA A 161 -22.33 4.00 9.41
C ALA A 161 -22.88 4.55 10.73
N TYR A 162 -22.23 5.56 11.29
CA TYR A 162 -22.66 6.27 12.49
C TYR A 162 -23.20 7.65 12.14
N PHE A 163 -24.23 8.09 12.86
CA PHE A 163 -24.96 9.33 12.61
C PHE A 163 -25.03 10.19 13.86
N ASP A 164 -24.86 11.49 13.67
CA ASP A 164 -25.04 12.56 14.66
C ASP A 164 -26.30 13.33 14.23
N ASP A 165 -27.47 12.79 14.59
CA ASP A 165 -28.77 13.28 14.13
C ASP A 165 -29.10 14.62 14.82
N ASN A 166 -28.66 14.78 16.07
CA ASN A 166 -28.93 15.97 16.89
C ASN A 166 -27.86 17.09 16.72
N LYS A 167 -26.74 16.80 16.05
CA LYS A 167 -25.60 17.69 15.77
C LYS A 167 -24.81 18.14 17.01
N ASP A 168 -24.80 17.36 18.07
CA ASP A 168 -24.02 17.62 19.28
C ASP A 168 -22.55 17.13 19.19
N GLY A 169 -22.21 16.39 18.14
CA GLY A 169 -20.89 15.80 17.92
C GLY A 169 -20.72 14.38 18.47
N VAL A 170 -21.78 13.74 18.95
CA VAL A 170 -21.85 12.37 19.44
C VAL A 170 -22.70 11.53 18.47
N ALA A 171 -22.32 10.26 18.26
CA ALA A 171 -23.14 9.37 17.45
C ALA A 171 -24.40 8.92 18.20
N ASP A 172 -25.58 9.25 17.68
CA ASP A 172 -26.90 8.88 18.23
C ASP A 172 -27.31 7.44 17.84
N ARG A 173 -26.97 7.04 16.61
CA ARG A 173 -27.33 5.72 16.07
C ARG A 173 -26.28 5.21 15.08
N ARG A 174 -26.40 3.93 14.76
CA ARG A 174 -25.59 3.27 13.72
C ARG A 174 -26.40 2.32 12.87
N GLU A 175 -25.94 2.13 11.64
CA GLU A 175 -26.47 1.15 10.69
C GLU A 175 -25.35 0.36 10.04
N LEU A 176 -25.65 -0.86 9.61
CA LEU A 176 -24.69 -1.66 8.86
C LEU A 176 -24.67 -1.16 7.40
N ALA A 177 -23.51 -0.64 6.98
CA ALA A 177 -23.26 -0.23 5.60
C ALA A 177 -22.79 -1.41 4.74
N PHE A 178 -22.02 -2.33 5.35
CA PHE A 178 -21.56 -3.59 4.77
C PHE A 178 -21.50 -4.68 5.84
N GLU A 179 -22.09 -5.84 5.57
CA GLU A 179 -21.90 -7.05 6.38
C GLU A 179 -20.68 -7.82 5.87
N GLY A 180 -19.65 -7.89 6.70
CA GLY A 180 -18.40 -8.56 6.42
C GLY A 180 -18.24 -9.85 7.23
N ASN A 181 -17.18 -10.59 6.92
CA ASN A 181 -16.81 -11.77 7.72
C ASN A 181 -15.99 -11.35 8.94
N LYS A 182 -15.96 -12.22 9.96
CA LYS A 182 -14.98 -12.11 11.06
C LYS A 182 -13.56 -12.08 10.49
N ASN A 183 -12.73 -11.20 11.03
CA ASN A 183 -11.35 -11.00 10.61
C ASN A 183 -10.39 -11.18 11.81
N GLY A 184 -10.27 -12.43 12.29
CA GLY A 184 -9.39 -12.75 13.41
C GLY A 184 -7.90 -12.78 13.02
N GLY A 185 -7.03 -13.05 14.00
CA GLY A 185 -5.58 -13.15 13.78
C GLY A 185 -4.83 -11.87 14.17
N ASN A 186 -3.63 -11.69 13.63
CA ASN A 186 -2.79 -10.52 13.95
C ASN A 186 -3.50 -9.22 13.51
N ILE A 187 -3.71 -8.32 14.47
CA ILE A 187 -4.37 -7.02 14.29
C ILE A 187 -3.65 -6.16 13.24
N GLU A 188 -2.32 -6.23 13.16
CA GLU A 188 -1.50 -5.51 12.19
C GLU A 188 -1.79 -5.91 10.74
N HIS A 189 -2.34 -7.11 10.52
CA HIS A 189 -2.58 -7.69 9.19
C HIS A 189 -4.05 -7.57 8.76
N GLN A 190 -4.93 -7.10 9.64
CA GLN A 190 -6.36 -7.00 9.35
C GLN A 190 -6.65 -5.88 8.33
N ASN A 191 -7.84 -5.94 7.75
CA ASN A 191 -8.29 -4.99 6.74
C ASN A 191 -8.12 -3.53 7.22
N THR A 192 -7.70 -2.68 6.29
CA THR A 192 -7.34 -1.29 6.52
C THR A 192 -7.56 -0.44 5.26
N GLY A 193 -7.42 0.87 5.44
CA GLY A 193 -7.91 1.86 4.50
C GLY A 193 -9.40 2.08 4.70
N MET A 194 -9.92 3.13 4.06
CA MET A 194 -11.33 3.38 3.78
C MET A 194 -11.32 4.70 3.01
N LEU A 195 -10.73 4.65 1.83
CA LEU A 195 -10.39 5.84 1.06
C LEU A 195 -11.42 6.00 -0.05
N TRP A 196 -12.10 7.14 -0.11
CA TRP A 196 -12.89 7.50 -1.30
C TRP A 196 -11.92 7.68 -2.46
N ASN A 197 -12.01 6.83 -3.49
CA ASN A 197 -11.13 6.84 -4.66
C ASN A 197 -11.73 7.64 -5.84
N LEU A 198 -10.89 8.00 -6.82
CA LEU A 198 -11.25 8.96 -7.88
C LEU A 198 -12.42 8.42 -8.72
N ASP A 199 -12.49 7.10 -8.83
CA ASP A 199 -13.53 6.34 -9.52
C ASP A 199 -14.84 6.15 -8.74
N ASN A 200 -15.04 6.94 -7.67
CA ASN A 200 -16.20 6.89 -6.77
C ASN A 200 -16.38 5.55 -6.05
N THR A 201 -15.31 4.75 -5.94
CA THR A 201 -15.29 3.57 -5.07
C THR A 201 -14.62 3.87 -3.73
N ILE A 202 -15.10 3.29 -2.65
CA ILE A 202 -14.43 3.32 -1.36
C ILE A 202 -13.47 2.13 -1.30
N CYS A 203 -12.17 2.40 -1.30
CA CYS A 203 -11.12 1.40 -1.36
C CYS A 203 -10.59 1.05 0.05
N THR A 204 -10.50 -0.25 0.29
CA THR A 204 -9.74 -0.87 1.38
C THR A 204 -8.70 -1.82 0.75
N ASN A 205 -7.87 -2.45 1.57
CA ASN A 205 -6.84 -3.38 1.07
C ASN A 205 -7.45 -4.60 0.32
N ASP A 206 -8.64 -5.04 0.74
CA ASP A 206 -9.34 -6.20 0.20
C ASP A 206 -10.49 -5.84 -0.74
N PHE A 207 -11.18 -4.73 -0.47
CA PHE A 207 -12.43 -4.36 -1.15
C PHE A 207 -12.35 -3.03 -1.89
N ARG A 208 -13.17 -2.92 -2.93
CA ARG A 208 -13.57 -1.69 -3.62
C ARG A 208 -15.09 -1.59 -3.55
N PHE A 209 -15.61 -0.84 -2.60
CA PHE A 209 -17.05 -0.71 -2.43
C PHE A 209 -17.61 0.33 -3.38
N ARG A 210 -18.69 -0.01 -4.08
CA ARG A 210 -19.58 1.02 -4.64
C ARG A 210 -20.48 1.53 -3.53
N TYR A 211 -20.48 2.84 -3.33
CA TYR A 211 -21.36 3.51 -2.40
C TYR A 211 -22.65 3.94 -3.10
N ALA A 212 -23.79 3.57 -2.55
CA ALA A 212 -25.10 4.05 -2.99
C ALA A 212 -26.04 4.11 -1.79
N ASP A 213 -26.57 5.30 -1.50
CA ASP A 213 -27.60 5.53 -0.47
C ASP A 213 -27.28 4.85 0.88
N GLY A 214 -26.07 5.08 1.39
CA GLY A 214 -25.65 4.53 2.68
C GLY A 214 -25.25 3.05 2.67
N LYS A 215 -25.39 2.35 1.55
CA LYS A 215 -25.02 0.93 1.40
C LYS A 215 -23.75 0.78 0.57
N LEU A 216 -22.96 -0.22 0.94
CA LEU A 216 -21.71 -0.56 0.29
C LEU A 216 -21.86 -1.90 -0.43
N THR A 217 -21.80 -1.85 -1.76
CA THR A 217 -21.75 -3.07 -2.57
C THR A 217 -20.30 -3.47 -2.79
N PRO A 218 -19.86 -4.66 -2.35
CA PRO A 218 -18.46 -5.06 -2.48
C PRO A 218 -18.10 -5.39 -3.93
N GLY A 219 -17.10 -4.72 -4.46
CA GLY A 219 -16.18 -5.27 -5.45
C GLY A 219 -14.90 -5.73 -4.75
N LYS A 220 -14.19 -6.71 -5.31
CA LYS A 220 -12.85 -7.10 -4.83
C LYS A 220 -11.78 -6.57 -5.77
N HIS A 221 -10.58 -6.35 -5.25
CA HIS A 221 -9.41 -6.24 -6.12
C HIS A 221 -9.12 -7.61 -6.75
N ASP A 222 -8.57 -7.65 -7.97
CA ASP A 222 -8.20 -8.91 -8.65
C ASP A 222 -7.25 -9.78 -7.81
N VAL A 223 -6.40 -9.13 -7.01
CA VAL A 223 -5.57 -9.72 -5.97
C VAL A 223 -5.65 -8.79 -4.76
N ALA A 224 -5.77 -9.35 -3.55
CA ALA A 224 -5.72 -8.56 -2.33
C ALA A 224 -4.48 -7.67 -2.32
N ARG A 225 -4.66 -6.37 -2.06
CA ARG A 225 -3.55 -5.42 -1.96
C ARG A 225 -2.97 -5.57 -0.58
N ILE A 226 -1.70 -5.95 -0.47
CA ILE A 226 -1.03 -5.95 0.82
C ILE A 226 -0.79 -4.48 1.17
N SER A 227 -1.58 -3.95 2.12
CA SER A 227 -1.38 -2.63 2.68
C SER A 227 -1.61 -2.69 4.18
N GLN A 228 -0.66 -2.23 4.98
CA GLN A 228 -0.77 -2.20 6.44
C GLN A 228 -0.98 -0.77 6.90
N TRP A 229 -2.03 -0.58 7.70
CA TRP A 229 -2.40 0.72 8.28
C TRP A 229 -2.63 1.83 7.24
N GLY A 230 -3.47 1.56 6.25
CA GLY A 230 -4.04 2.60 5.39
C GLY A 230 -3.85 2.30 3.91
N LEU A 231 -4.27 3.25 3.09
CA LEU A 231 -4.07 3.29 1.65
C LEU A 231 -3.90 4.75 1.26
N ALA A 232 -3.02 5.02 0.30
CA ALA A 232 -2.89 6.34 -0.28
C ALA A 232 -3.33 6.33 -1.74
N ARG A 233 -3.69 7.52 -2.26
CA ARG A 233 -4.02 7.70 -3.68
C ARG A 233 -3.35 8.94 -4.26
N ASP A 234 -2.97 8.89 -5.53
CA ASP A 234 -2.58 10.09 -6.30
C ASP A 234 -3.80 10.79 -6.93
N ASP A 235 -3.55 11.87 -7.67
CA ASP A 235 -4.58 12.62 -8.41
C ASP A 235 -5.22 11.83 -9.55
N ASP A 236 -4.69 10.65 -9.85
CA ASP A 236 -5.07 9.81 -10.96
C ASP A 236 -5.83 8.55 -10.52
N GLY A 237 -6.08 8.40 -9.21
CA GLY A 237 -6.81 7.28 -8.62
C GLY A 237 -5.99 5.99 -8.53
N ARG A 238 -4.66 6.07 -8.63
CA ARG A 238 -3.75 4.95 -8.36
C ARG A 238 -3.58 4.79 -6.87
N LEU A 239 -3.63 3.54 -6.41
CA LEU A 239 -3.46 3.22 -5.00
C LEU A 239 -2.01 2.89 -4.68
N PHE A 240 -1.52 3.44 -3.58
CA PHE A 240 -0.19 3.18 -3.03
C PHE A 240 -0.34 2.37 -1.74
N CYS A 241 0.35 1.25 -1.71
CA CYS A 241 0.31 0.28 -0.61
C CYS A 241 1.64 0.25 0.15
N SER A 242 1.60 -0.31 1.36
CA SER A 242 2.77 -0.55 2.21
C SER A 242 2.74 -1.95 2.82
N TRP A 243 3.89 -2.61 2.87
CA TRP A 243 4.00 -3.94 3.46
C TRP A 243 5.12 -3.93 4.51
N ALA A 244 4.73 -3.85 5.78
CA ALA A 244 5.63 -3.86 6.93
C ALA A 244 6.48 -5.14 6.94
N GLY A 245 5.84 -6.31 7.05
CA GLY A 245 6.56 -7.59 7.14
C GLY A 245 7.42 -7.95 5.91
N GLY A 246 7.21 -7.28 4.77
CA GLY A 246 8.01 -7.43 3.56
C GLY A 246 8.96 -6.26 3.26
N ALA A 247 9.14 -5.34 4.22
CA ALA A 247 10.05 -4.20 4.13
C ALA A 247 9.82 -3.33 2.87
N ASN A 248 8.55 -3.16 2.48
CA ASN A 248 8.22 -2.64 1.17
C ASN A 248 7.26 -1.44 1.26
N PRO A 249 7.79 -0.20 1.32
CA PRO A 249 6.98 1.00 1.24
C PRO A 249 6.63 1.32 -0.23
N ALA A 250 5.54 2.06 -0.44
CA ALA A 250 5.10 2.56 -1.74
C ALA A 250 5.21 1.51 -2.87
N HIS A 251 4.24 0.59 -2.95
CA HIS A 251 4.18 -0.42 -4.01
C HIS A 251 2.76 -0.57 -4.57
N SER A 252 2.66 -1.36 -5.65
CA SER A 252 1.43 -1.73 -6.34
C SER A 252 0.66 -0.53 -6.93
N PHE A 253 1.40 0.49 -7.37
CA PHE A 253 0.86 1.76 -7.82
C PHE A 253 0.88 1.94 -9.34
N GLN A 254 1.39 1.00 -10.14
CA GLN A 254 1.50 1.19 -11.59
C GLN A 254 0.17 1.50 -12.30
N LEU A 255 -0.91 0.83 -11.88
CA LEU A 255 -2.22 0.88 -12.53
C LEU A 255 -3.29 1.44 -11.58
N PRO A 256 -4.37 2.07 -12.11
CA PRO A 256 -5.48 2.55 -11.29
C PRO A 256 -6.14 1.44 -10.45
N ALA A 257 -6.90 1.85 -9.44
CA ALA A 257 -7.70 0.92 -8.64
C ALA A 257 -8.62 0.06 -9.51
N GLY A 258 -8.77 -1.22 -9.16
CA GLY A 258 -9.64 -2.15 -9.89
C GLY A 258 -9.00 -2.91 -11.04
N TYR A 259 -7.79 -2.56 -11.44
CA TYR A 259 -6.99 -3.34 -12.39
C TYR A 259 -5.99 -4.26 -11.68
N PRO A 260 -5.42 -5.25 -12.39
CA PRO A 260 -4.51 -6.20 -11.78
C PRO A 260 -3.23 -5.54 -11.24
N ILE A 261 -2.68 -6.07 -10.14
CA ILE A 261 -1.37 -5.62 -9.65
C ILE A 261 -0.26 -6.14 -10.57
N LEU A 262 0.53 -5.27 -11.18
CA LEU A 262 1.61 -5.68 -12.07
C LEU A 262 2.89 -6.01 -11.28
N LYS A 263 3.54 -7.13 -11.60
CA LYS A 263 4.84 -7.49 -11.00
C LYS A 263 5.97 -6.94 -11.87
N VAL A 264 6.40 -5.72 -11.55
CA VAL A 264 7.54 -5.02 -12.18
C VAL A 264 8.48 -4.47 -11.10
N SER A 265 9.67 -4.03 -11.50
CA SER A 265 10.59 -3.34 -10.58
C SER A 265 10.08 -1.94 -10.29
N GLU A 266 9.40 -1.76 -9.16
CA GLU A 266 8.81 -0.48 -8.76
C GLU A 266 9.76 0.40 -7.94
N HIS A 267 10.97 -0.06 -7.62
CA HIS A 267 11.90 0.62 -6.70
C HIS A 267 13.27 0.85 -7.33
N ALA A 268 13.85 2.02 -7.07
CA ALA A 268 15.23 2.32 -7.41
C ALA A 268 16.21 1.47 -6.57
N PRO A 269 17.44 1.23 -7.06
CA PRO A 269 18.46 0.55 -6.28
C PRO A 269 18.74 1.25 -4.94
N GLY A 270 18.75 0.49 -3.85
CA GLY A 270 18.99 1.05 -2.51
C GLY A 270 17.78 1.77 -1.90
N TYR A 271 16.63 1.82 -2.58
CA TYR A 271 15.42 2.50 -2.07
C TYR A 271 15.03 2.04 -0.66
N ARG A 272 15.17 0.75 -0.34
CA ARG A 272 14.76 0.19 0.96
C ARG A 272 15.76 0.39 2.09
N VAL A 273 16.94 0.96 1.83
CA VAL A 273 17.93 1.23 2.87
C VAL A 273 17.40 2.32 3.81
N PRO A 274 17.20 2.06 5.11
CA PRO A 274 16.71 3.04 6.08
C PRO A 274 17.84 3.95 6.58
N TYR A 275 17.50 5.21 6.91
CA TYR A 275 18.43 6.19 7.50
C TYR A 275 17.95 6.69 8.86
N SER A 276 17.67 5.75 9.76
CA SER A 276 17.31 6.02 11.17
C SER A 276 18.49 6.62 11.95
N THR A 277 18.18 7.49 12.91
CA THR A 277 19.13 8.14 13.82
C THR A 277 18.94 7.72 15.28
N CYS A 278 17.96 6.86 15.57
CA CYS A 278 17.63 6.44 16.93
C CYS A 278 18.43 5.20 17.32
N PRO A 279 19.35 5.26 18.32
CA PRO A 279 20.21 4.15 18.70
C PRO A 279 19.50 3.15 19.64
N VAL A 280 18.32 2.66 19.24
CA VAL A 280 17.48 1.74 20.05
C VAL A 280 17.42 0.37 19.38
N TRP A 281 17.75 -0.68 20.15
CA TRP A 281 17.81 -2.06 19.66
C TRP A 281 16.44 -2.77 19.72
N ASP A 282 15.46 -2.13 19.12
CA ASP A 282 14.06 -2.55 19.06
C ASP A 282 13.81 -3.42 17.83
N ASP A 283 14.21 -4.70 17.90
CA ASP A 283 14.20 -5.61 16.75
C ASP A 283 12.78 -5.96 16.27
N SER A 284 12.34 -5.38 15.16
CA SER A 284 11.33 -6.00 14.30
C SER A 284 12.00 -6.57 13.05
N SER A 285 11.45 -7.65 12.50
CA SER A 285 11.84 -8.54 11.38
C SER A 285 12.92 -8.14 10.35
N GLY A 286 13.30 -6.87 10.19
CA GLY A 286 14.25 -6.32 9.21
C GLY A 286 15.75 -6.47 9.54
N GLY A 287 16.13 -7.00 10.70
CA GLY A 287 17.54 -7.23 11.05
C GLY A 287 18.35 -5.93 11.28
N TYR A 288 19.32 -5.99 12.19
CA TYR A 288 20.12 -4.83 12.62
C TYR A 288 21.61 -4.98 12.29
N HIS A 289 22.34 -3.86 12.31
CA HIS A 289 23.78 -3.89 12.57
C HIS A 289 24.01 -4.20 14.06
N PHE A 290 24.83 -5.22 14.35
CA PHE A 290 25.35 -5.49 15.71
C PHE A 290 26.64 -4.70 15.99
N ASP A 291 27.00 -3.75 15.11
CA ASP A 291 28.11 -2.83 15.37
C ASP A 291 27.67 -1.71 16.34
N GLU A 292 28.60 -0.82 16.67
CA GLU A 292 28.47 0.17 17.75
C GLU A 292 27.29 1.14 17.56
N LYS A 293 26.79 1.35 16.32
CA LYS A 293 25.78 2.37 16.01
C LYS A 293 24.32 1.93 16.17
N ARG A 294 24.04 0.61 16.11
CA ARG A 294 22.73 0.01 16.46
C ARG A 294 21.54 0.56 15.66
N ILE A 295 21.70 0.68 14.34
CA ILE A 295 20.72 1.26 13.42
C ILE A 295 20.05 0.13 12.60
N LEU A 296 18.78 0.34 12.25
CA LEU A 296 17.99 -0.52 11.36
C LEU A 296 18.68 -0.70 9.98
N LYS A 297 18.65 -1.90 9.37
CA LYS A 297 19.27 -2.18 8.05
C LYS A 297 18.28 -2.30 6.90
N ASP A 298 17.09 -2.76 7.20
CA ASP A 298 15.99 -2.89 6.25
C ASP A 298 14.73 -2.34 6.91
N LEU A 299 13.82 -1.83 6.11
CA LEU A 299 12.53 -1.38 6.64
C LEU A 299 11.80 -2.53 7.31
N SER A 300 10.87 -2.23 8.22
CA SER A 300 10.27 -3.29 9.01
C SER A 300 8.82 -3.04 9.43
N ALA A 301 8.41 -1.79 9.55
CA ALA A 301 7.07 -1.44 10.01
C ALA A 301 6.36 -0.42 9.10
N CYS A 302 6.74 -0.37 7.81
CA CYS A 302 6.11 0.49 6.79
C CYS A 302 4.59 0.52 6.90
N CYS A 303 4.03 1.71 7.11
CA CYS A 303 2.61 1.89 7.41
C CYS A 303 2.12 3.33 7.10
N GLY A 304 0.82 3.59 7.24
CA GLY A 304 0.31 4.96 7.46
C GLY A 304 0.47 5.94 6.30
N GLN A 305 0.57 5.46 5.06
CA GLN A 305 1.02 6.28 3.93
C GLN A 305 -0.04 7.27 3.40
N THR A 306 0.43 8.39 2.83
CA THR A 306 -0.36 9.35 2.04
C THR A 306 0.42 9.84 0.82
N VAL A 307 -0.26 10.35 -0.21
CA VAL A 307 0.38 11.11 -1.29
C VAL A 307 0.20 12.59 -0.99
N LEU A 308 1.29 13.32 -0.78
CA LEU A 308 1.24 14.74 -0.42
C LEU A 308 0.78 15.56 -1.62
N ARG A 309 -0.42 16.14 -1.53
CA ARG A 309 -1.05 16.90 -2.63
C ARG A 309 -1.39 18.32 -2.19
N SER A 310 -0.41 19.01 -1.61
CA SER A 310 -0.60 20.33 -1.05
C SER A 310 0.02 21.44 -1.90
N HIS A 311 -0.76 22.49 -2.10
CA HIS A 311 -0.33 23.76 -2.66
C HIS A 311 0.67 24.56 -1.79
N LEU A 312 0.78 24.27 -0.49
CA LEU A 312 1.76 24.92 0.39
C LEU A 312 3.17 24.32 0.22
N MET A 313 3.27 23.12 -0.36
CA MET A 313 4.50 22.34 -0.51
C MET A 313 4.68 21.87 -1.97
N PRO A 314 4.70 22.80 -2.94
CA PRO A 314 4.73 22.44 -4.36
C PRO A 314 5.93 21.58 -4.75
N GLU A 315 7.06 21.71 -4.07
CA GLU A 315 8.26 20.89 -4.31
C GLU A 315 8.07 19.42 -3.90
N PHE A 316 7.14 19.13 -3.01
CA PHE A 316 6.81 17.80 -2.53
C PHE A 316 5.49 17.25 -3.10
N TYR A 317 4.82 18.02 -3.95
CA TYR A 317 3.55 17.62 -4.54
C TYR A 317 3.69 16.30 -5.32
N GLY A 318 2.78 15.36 -5.06
CA GLY A 318 2.75 14.04 -5.69
C GLY A 318 3.72 13.02 -5.09
N ARG A 319 4.50 13.37 -4.06
CA ARG A 319 5.40 12.44 -3.37
C ARG A 319 4.64 11.61 -2.33
N VAL A 320 5.05 10.36 -2.16
CA VAL A 320 4.44 9.41 -1.24
C VAL A 320 5.16 9.49 0.11
N VAL A 321 4.45 9.78 1.19
CA VAL A 321 4.99 9.70 2.55
C VAL A 321 4.57 8.38 3.18
N THR A 322 5.48 7.65 3.81
CA THR A 322 5.23 6.38 4.50
C THR A 322 5.90 6.39 5.87
N CYS A 323 5.17 5.98 6.90
CA CYS A 323 5.69 5.89 8.25
C CYS A 323 6.56 4.63 8.43
N GLU A 324 7.58 4.74 9.28
CA GLU A 324 8.42 3.64 9.72
C GLU A 324 8.63 3.78 11.25
N PRO A 325 7.66 3.32 12.07
CA PRO A 325 7.68 3.53 13.52
C PRO A 325 8.78 2.75 14.23
N VAL A 326 9.35 1.69 13.64
CA VAL A 326 10.51 1.00 14.22
C VAL A 326 11.80 1.73 13.85
N GLY A 327 11.88 2.34 12.68
CA GLY A 327 12.97 3.25 12.33
C GLY A 327 12.91 4.62 12.98
N ARG A 328 11.78 5.04 13.57
CA ARG A 328 11.56 6.39 14.12
C ARG A 328 11.63 7.47 13.05
N PHE A 329 11.04 7.22 11.88
CA PHE A 329 11.03 8.18 10.78
C PHE A 329 9.80 8.08 9.89
N LEU A 330 9.61 9.12 9.07
CA LEU A 330 8.74 9.16 7.92
C LEU A 330 9.62 9.27 6.67
N ARG A 331 9.37 8.38 5.70
CA ARG A 331 10.04 8.40 4.40
C ARG A 331 9.18 9.15 3.39
N MET A 332 9.80 10.01 2.60
CA MET A 332 9.17 10.59 1.42
C MET A 332 9.78 9.99 0.15
N SER A 333 8.92 9.58 -0.77
CA SER A 333 9.31 8.90 -2.01
C SER A 333 8.84 9.68 -3.23
N THR A 334 9.77 9.96 -4.13
CA THR A 334 9.44 10.47 -5.48
C THR A 334 9.05 9.30 -6.35
N ILE A 335 8.10 9.48 -7.27
CA ILE A 335 7.76 8.48 -8.29
C ILE A 335 8.23 9.00 -9.66
N ASP A 336 9.32 8.43 -10.17
CA ASP A 336 9.88 8.78 -11.46
C ASP A 336 9.21 7.96 -12.56
N TRP A 337 8.42 8.63 -13.40
CA TRP A 337 7.70 8.01 -14.50
C TRP A 337 8.52 8.05 -15.79
N LYS A 338 8.81 6.87 -16.34
CA LYS A 338 9.47 6.72 -17.64
C LYS A 338 8.75 5.68 -18.48
N ASP A 339 8.32 6.08 -19.68
CA ASP A 339 7.60 5.21 -20.62
C ASP A 339 6.40 4.49 -19.98
N GLY A 340 5.74 5.15 -19.03
CA GLY A 340 4.57 4.64 -18.30
C GLY A 340 4.89 3.76 -17.09
N LEU A 341 6.15 3.37 -16.87
CA LEU A 341 6.60 2.69 -15.66
C LEU A 341 6.99 3.73 -14.60
N GLY A 342 6.41 3.63 -13.40
CA GLY A 342 6.78 4.46 -12.26
C GLY A 342 7.76 3.73 -11.35
N VAL A 343 8.85 4.40 -10.99
CA VAL A 343 9.87 3.89 -10.07
C VAL A 343 9.94 4.79 -8.85
N ALA A 344 9.74 4.24 -7.65
CA ALA A 344 9.87 4.99 -6.41
C ALA A 344 11.33 5.05 -5.96
N ASP A 345 11.76 6.24 -5.54
CA ASP A 345 13.07 6.50 -4.94
C ASP A 345 12.95 7.39 -3.71
N ASN A 346 13.94 7.35 -2.81
CA ASN A 346 13.97 8.17 -1.61
C ASN A 346 14.24 9.62 -1.98
N SER A 347 13.29 10.51 -1.68
CA SER A 347 13.40 11.94 -1.93
C SER A 347 14.52 12.63 -1.15
N PHE A 348 15.04 12.00 -0.10
CA PHE A 348 16.08 12.51 0.79
C PHE A 348 17.29 11.56 0.78
N PRO A 349 18.23 11.72 -0.15
CA PRO A 349 19.38 10.82 -0.26
C PRO A 349 20.16 10.74 1.05
N LYS A 350 20.37 9.51 1.55
CA LYS A 350 21.06 9.23 2.82
C LYS A 350 20.43 9.88 4.06
N SER A 351 19.15 10.22 3.98
CA SER A 351 18.36 10.79 5.07
C SER A 351 16.90 10.30 4.94
N GLU A 352 16.05 10.80 5.83
CA GLU A 352 14.60 10.62 5.77
C GLU A 352 13.92 12.00 5.76
N PHE A 353 12.63 12.03 5.43
CA PHE A 353 11.85 13.27 5.39
C PHE A 353 11.71 13.89 6.78
N ILE A 354 11.29 13.08 7.75
CA ILE A 354 11.26 13.44 9.17
C ILE A 354 11.84 12.26 9.93
N ARG A 355 12.80 12.46 10.84
CA ARG A 355 13.34 11.39 11.69
C ARG A 355 13.66 11.89 13.09
N SER A 356 13.60 11.02 14.08
CA SER A 356 13.91 11.39 15.47
C SER A 356 14.96 10.47 16.08
N THR A 357 15.72 11.01 17.03
CA THR A 357 16.61 10.24 17.92
C THR A 357 15.87 9.64 19.13
N HIS A 358 14.59 9.98 19.34
CA HIS A 358 13.85 9.57 20.53
C HIS A 358 13.19 8.19 20.39
N ALA A 359 13.32 7.36 21.43
CA ALA A 359 12.88 5.97 21.45
C ALA A 359 11.35 5.77 21.31
N TYR A 360 10.56 6.78 21.67
CA TYR A 360 9.11 6.71 21.61
C TYR A 360 8.49 7.37 20.37
N PHE A 361 9.28 7.91 19.43
CA PHE A 361 8.71 8.48 18.21
C PHE A 361 8.18 7.40 17.25
N ARG A 362 6.88 7.07 17.31
CA ARG A 362 6.23 5.99 16.57
C ARG A 362 5.17 6.54 15.61
N PRO A 363 5.55 7.16 14.49
CA PRO A 363 4.58 7.63 13.51
C PRO A 363 3.82 6.46 12.89
N VAL A 364 2.49 6.55 12.76
CA VAL A 364 1.65 5.45 12.23
C VAL A 364 0.60 5.86 11.21
N TRP A 365 0.30 7.15 11.07
CA TRP A 365 -0.69 7.64 10.10
C TRP A 365 -0.30 9.01 9.57
N THR A 366 -0.63 9.31 8.31
CA THR A 366 -0.32 10.59 7.65
C THR A 366 -1.46 11.03 6.75
N GLU A 367 -1.68 12.34 6.61
CA GLU A 367 -2.65 12.93 5.69
C GLU A 367 -2.22 14.31 5.17
N THR A 368 -2.76 14.68 4.00
CA THR A 368 -2.79 16.10 3.58
C THR A 368 -4.03 16.75 4.18
N ALA A 369 -3.84 17.78 5.02
CA ALA A 369 -4.94 18.44 5.72
C ALA A 369 -5.68 19.47 4.85
N PRO A 370 -6.92 19.86 5.24
CA PRO A 370 -7.70 20.88 4.55
C PRO A 370 -6.98 22.23 4.42
N ASP A 371 -6.26 22.62 5.46
CA ASP A 371 -5.49 23.86 5.52
C ASP A 371 -4.22 23.83 4.63
N GLY A 372 -3.93 22.70 3.99
CA GLY A 372 -2.76 22.49 3.14
C GLY A 372 -1.51 22.06 3.92
N SER A 373 -1.55 21.90 5.23
CA SER A 373 -0.44 21.30 5.97
C SER A 373 -0.35 19.79 5.74
N PHE A 374 0.80 19.21 6.10
CA PHE A 374 0.97 17.78 6.22
C PHE A 374 0.78 17.40 7.69
N VAL A 375 -0.11 16.47 7.99
CA VAL A 375 -0.44 16.07 9.36
C VAL A 375 -0.13 14.60 9.55
N PHE A 376 0.44 14.22 10.69
CA PHE A 376 0.72 12.83 11.01
C PHE A 376 0.51 12.53 12.49
N SER A 377 0.13 11.28 12.78
CA SER A 377 0.01 10.79 14.15
C SER A 377 1.26 10.05 14.59
N ASP A 378 1.60 10.22 15.86
CA ASP A 378 2.61 9.48 16.61
C ASP A 378 1.91 8.78 17.78
N LEU A 379 1.98 7.45 17.85
CA LEU A 379 1.39 6.72 18.98
C LEU A 379 2.13 6.97 20.30
N TYR A 380 3.37 7.43 20.23
CA TYR A 380 4.24 7.71 21.38
C TYR A 380 4.19 6.64 22.47
N ARG A 381 4.83 5.49 22.20
CA ARG A 381 4.74 4.32 23.07
C ARG A 381 5.95 3.42 22.99
N GLY A 382 6.12 2.61 24.04
CA GLY A 382 7.21 1.64 24.12
C GLY A 382 7.04 0.46 23.17
N ILE A 383 6.01 -0.35 23.41
CA ILE A 383 5.69 -1.53 22.59
C ILE A 383 4.87 -1.08 21.38
N ILE A 384 5.40 -1.23 20.17
CA ILE A 384 4.68 -0.86 18.94
C ILE A 384 4.11 -2.05 18.15
N GLN A 385 4.59 -3.26 18.44
CA GLN A 385 4.22 -4.47 17.70
C GLN A 385 3.25 -5.34 18.48
N GLU A 386 2.44 -6.10 17.75
CA GLU A 386 1.54 -7.11 18.31
C GLU A 386 2.33 -8.22 19.03
N LYS A 387 1.72 -8.83 20.05
CA LYS A 387 2.35 -9.83 20.94
C LYS A 387 3.08 -10.96 20.23
N GLN A 388 2.63 -11.40 19.05
CA GLN A 388 3.29 -12.44 18.24
C GLN A 388 4.73 -12.06 17.89
N TRP A 389 5.01 -10.76 17.77
CA TRP A 389 6.33 -10.19 17.52
C TRP A 389 7.00 -9.63 18.78
N PHE A 390 6.44 -9.91 19.96
CA PHE A 390 6.99 -9.49 21.25
C PHE A 390 6.85 -10.59 22.32
N PRO A 391 7.37 -11.81 22.07
CA PRO A 391 7.25 -12.93 23.01
C PRO A 391 8.05 -12.67 24.30
N THR A 392 7.42 -12.96 25.44
CA THR A 392 8.04 -12.82 26.77
C THR A 392 8.82 -14.07 27.19
N GLU A 393 8.48 -15.22 26.61
CA GLU A 393 9.11 -16.52 26.85
C GLU A 393 8.94 -17.44 25.62
N GLY A 394 9.72 -18.52 25.55
CA GLY A 394 9.63 -19.51 24.46
C GLY A 394 10.02 -18.95 23.08
N GLY A 395 9.89 -19.77 22.03
CA GLY A 395 10.10 -19.33 20.65
C GLY A 395 11.54 -18.89 20.33
N ASN A 396 11.66 -17.84 19.51
CA ASN A 396 12.96 -17.34 19.05
C ASN A 396 13.66 -16.52 20.16
N LYS A 397 14.79 -17.04 20.64
CA LYS A 397 15.59 -16.45 21.74
C LYS A 397 15.97 -14.98 21.51
N ALA A 398 16.16 -14.56 20.27
CA ALA A 398 16.49 -13.16 19.96
C ALA A 398 15.33 -12.21 20.30
N TRP A 399 14.09 -12.64 20.06
CA TRP A 399 12.89 -11.86 20.34
C TRP A 399 12.57 -11.81 21.84
N VAL A 400 12.77 -12.92 22.56
CA VAL A 400 12.67 -12.92 24.03
C VAL A 400 13.74 -12.02 24.65
N ALA A 401 14.97 -12.03 24.13
CA ALA A 401 16.01 -11.12 24.57
C ALA A 401 15.63 -9.65 24.31
N ARG A 402 14.91 -9.35 23.22
CA ARG A 402 14.37 -8.00 22.98
C ARG A 402 13.37 -7.60 24.06
N TYR A 403 12.42 -8.46 24.41
CA TYR A 403 11.49 -8.20 25.51
C TYR A 403 12.22 -7.78 26.79
N HIS A 404 13.21 -8.58 27.23
CA HIS A 404 13.96 -8.26 28.45
C HIS A 404 14.72 -6.93 28.37
N ARG A 405 15.23 -6.55 27.20
CA ARG A 405 15.86 -5.22 27.01
C ARG A 405 14.84 -4.10 27.14
N VAL A 406 13.73 -4.18 26.40
CA VAL A 406 12.66 -3.18 26.41
C VAL A 406 12.06 -3.02 27.81
N LYS A 407 11.90 -4.13 28.54
CA LYS A 407 11.51 -4.14 29.96
C LYS A 407 12.53 -3.43 30.84
N LYS A 408 13.82 -3.77 30.71
CA LYS A 408 14.90 -3.13 31.47
C LYS A 408 14.99 -1.62 31.23
N TRP A 409 14.69 -1.17 30.00
CA TRP A 409 14.70 0.25 29.65
C TRP A 409 13.47 1.04 30.12
N GLY A 410 12.52 0.39 30.81
CA GLY A 410 11.29 1.01 31.31
C GLY A 410 10.29 1.37 30.21
N MET A 411 10.43 0.79 29.02
CA MET A 411 9.60 1.18 27.87
C MET A 411 8.19 0.59 27.92
N ILE A 412 7.99 -0.54 28.61
CA ILE A 412 6.68 -1.24 28.64
C ILE A 412 5.58 -0.31 29.18
N ASP A 413 5.90 0.50 30.18
CA ASP A 413 4.92 1.32 30.90
C ASP A 413 4.56 2.62 30.17
N VAL A 414 5.22 2.94 29.05
CA VAL A 414 4.95 4.16 28.26
C VAL A 414 3.87 3.86 27.23
N VAL A 415 2.64 4.22 27.57
CA VAL A 415 1.42 4.08 26.77
C VAL A 415 0.55 5.33 26.93
N ARG A 416 -0.38 5.59 26.01
CA ARG A 416 -1.39 6.67 26.07
C ARG A 416 -0.82 8.10 26.08
N HIS A 417 0.28 8.31 25.35
CA HIS A 417 0.97 9.59 25.21
C HIS A 417 0.94 10.15 23.78
N GLY A 418 -0.01 9.66 23.00
CA GLY A 418 -0.11 9.85 21.57
C GLY A 418 -0.34 11.31 21.16
N ARG A 419 0.13 11.62 19.95
CA ARG A 419 0.28 13.00 19.47
C ARG A 419 -0.11 13.09 18.02
N ILE A 420 -0.56 14.27 17.63
CA ILE A 420 -0.77 14.64 16.24
C ILE A 420 0.08 15.88 15.97
N PHE A 421 0.94 15.77 14.95
CA PHE A 421 1.84 16.83 14.53
C PHE A 421 1.41 17.39 13.18
N ARG A 422 1.60 18.70 13.03
CA ARG A 422 1.40 19.46 11.80
C ARG A 422 2.75 19.95 11.28
N PHE A 423 2.99 19.76 9.99
CA PHE A 423 4.18 20.15 9.25
C PHE A 423 3.81 21.13 8.14
N LEU A 424 4.49 22.27 8.10
CA LEU A 424 4.23 23.32 7.13
C LEU A 424 5.43 24.26 6.97
N PRO A 425 5.53 25.01 5.84
CA PRO A 425 6.66 25.91 5.60
C PRO A 425 6.73 27.03 6.65
N GLU A 426 7.95 27.45 7.01
CA GLU A 426 8.17 28.60 7.89
C GLU A 426 7.54 29.88 7.31
N GLY A 427 6.94 30.70 8.18
CA GLY A 427 6.30 31.96 7.78
C GLY A 427 5.01 31.81 6.96
N LYS A 428 4.62 30.59 6.57
CA LYS A 428 3.31 30.32 5.95
C LYS A 428 2.27 30.04 7.03
N LYS A 429 1.09 30.65 6.86
CA LYS A 429 -0.10 30.36 7.66
C LYS A 429 -0.85 29.18 7.06
N ALA A 430 -1.60 28.49 7.91
CA ALA A 430 -2.61 27.53 7.52
C ALA A 430 -3.62 28.18 6.56
N GLY A 431 -4.10 27.40 5.58
CA GLY A 431 -5.22 27.79 4.72
C GLY A 431 -6.52 27.95 5.51
N PRO A 432 -7.58 28.47 4.86
CA PRO A 432 -8.86 28.70 5.53
C PRO A 432 -9.53 27.38 5.95
N GLN A 433 -10.28 27.43 7.05
CA GLN A 433 -11.15 26.32 7.46
C GLN A 433 -12.24 26.09 6.41
N PRO A 434 -12.43 24.84 5.93
CA PRO A 434 -13.48 24.53 4.98
C PRO A 434 -14.87 24.56 5.64
N ARG A 435 -15.89 24.71 4.80
CA ARG A 435 -17.31 24.74 5.21
C ARG A 435 -18.20 23.98 4.21
N MET A 436 -17.65 22.93 3.59
CA MET A 436 -18.28 22.23 2.47
C MET A 436 -19.56 21.49 2.86
N LEU A 437 -19.74 21.14 4.14
CA LEU A 437 -20.97 20.52 4.60
C LEU A 437 -22.17 21.48 4.51
N ASP A 438 -21.92 22.79 4.56
CA ASP A 438 -22.94 23.85 4.46
C ASP A 438 -23.14 24.38 3.03
N GLU A 439 -22.28 23.99 2.10
CA GLU A 439 -22.36 24.41 0.70
C GLU A 439 -23.28 23.51 -0.13
N THR A 440 -23.98 24.09 -1.11
CA THR A 440 -24.77 23.33 -2.09
C THR A 440 -23.87 22.54 -3.06
N PRO A 441 -24.34 21.45 -3.66
CA PRO A 441 -23.59 20.69 -4.67
C PRO A 441 -23.09 21.54 -5.85
N VAL A 442 -23.82 22.59 -6.25
CA VAL A 442 -23.37 23.54 -7.28
C VAL A 442 -22.18 24.37 -6.81
N GLN A 443 -22.17 24.83 -5.55
CA GLN A 443 -21.05 25.58 -4.98
C GLN A 443 -19.80 24.71 -4.85
N LEU A 444 -19.96 23.43 -4.49
CA LEU A 444 -18.86 22.47 -4.38
C LEU A 444 -18.10 22.26 -5.70
N VAL A 445 -18.73 22.49 -6.86
CA VAL A 445 -18.06 22.33 -8.17
C VAL A 445 -16.81 23.20 -8.28
N ALA A 446 -16.82 24.40 -7.71
CA ALA A 446 -15.66 25.30 -7.74
C ALA A 446 -14.42 24.68 -7.07
N HIS A 447 -14.62 23.89 -6.02
CA HIS A 447 -13.52 23.25 -5.27
C HIS A 447 -12.84 22.12 -6.03
N LEU A 448 -13.45 21.59 -7.11
CA LEU A 448 -12.81 20.59 -7.98
C LEU A 448 -11.57 21.13 -8.70
N ALA A 449 -11.41 22.46 -8.77
CA ALA A 449 -10.23 23.14 -9.30
C ALA A 449 -9.24 23.61 -8.22
N HIS A 450 -9.52 23.35 -6.93
CA HIS A 450 -8.68 23.82 -5.84
C HIS A 450 -7.27 23.19 -5.90
N PRO A 451 -6.19 23.92 -5.60
CA PRO A 451 -4.83 23.40 -5.74
C PRO A 451 -4.44 22.36 -4.68
N ASN A 452 -5.05 22.39 -3.49
CA ASN A 452 -4.96 21.30 -2.50
C ASN A 452 -5.86 20.11 -2.92
N GLY A 453 -5.27 18.92 -3.05
CA GLY A 453 -5.98 17.70 -3.44
C GLY A 453 -7.07 17.25 -2.46
N TRP A 454 -6.93 17.55 -1.17
CA TRP A 454 -7.98 17.26 -0.19
C TRP A 454 -9.32 17.93 -0.55
N TRP A 455 -9.28 19.18 -1.00
CA TRP A 455 -10.47 19.94 -1.37
C TRP A 455 -11.18 19.33 -2.57
N ARG A 456 -10.42 18.92 -3.59
CA ARG A 456 -11.00 18.32 -4.80
C ARG A 456 -11.64 16.98 -4.50
N ASP A 457 -10.94 16.13 -3.73
CA ASP A 457 -11.41 14.81 -3.35
C ASP A 457 -12.68 14.89 -2.50
N THR A 458 -12.69 15.77 -1.49
CA THR A 458 -13.82 15.98 -0.58
C THR A 458 -15.02 16.57 -1.32
N ALA A 459 -14.81 17.57 -2.18
CA ALA A 459 -15.89 18.15 -2.98
C ALA A 459 -16.51 17.12 -3.93
N GLN A 460 -15.71 16.31 -4.64
CA GLN A 460 -16.24 15.23 -5.47
C GLN A 460 -17.03 14.21 -4.64
N MET A 461 -16.48 13.76 -3.51
CA MET A 461 -17.15 12.83 -2.60
C MET A 461 -18.50 13.38 -2.13
N LEU A 462 -18.56 14.65 -1.72
CA LEU A 462 -19.80 15.29 -1.25
C LEU A 462 -20.81 15.46 -2.39
N ILE A 463 -20.38 15.88 -3.59
CA ILE A 463 -21.25 15.97 -4.77
C ILE A 463 -21.89 14.62 -5.09
N VAL A 464 -21.07 13.55 -5.16
CA VAL A 464 -21.54 12.22 -5.55
C VAL A 464 -22.36 11.57 -4.44
N SER A 465 -21.93 11.65 -3.19
CA SER A 465 -22.62 11.00 -2.07
C SER A 465 -23.97 11.64 -1.74
N ARG A 466 -24.17 12.94 -2.01
CA ARG A 466 -25.47 13.62 -1.91
C ARG A 466 -26.41 13.29 -3.07
N ALA A 467 -25.90 12.73 -4.17
CA ALA A 467 -26.66 12.34 -5.36
C ALA A 467 -27.54 13.44 -6.00
N ASP A 468 -27.24 14.72 -5.74
CA ASP A 468 -27.98 15.86 -6.27
C ASP A 468 -27.51 16.21 -7.69
N LYS A 469 -28.43 16.11 -8.66
CA LYS A 469 -28.16 16.39 -10.07
C LYS A 469 -28.15 17.88 -10.43
N SER A 470 -28.44 18.78 -9.47
CA SER A 470 -28.36 20.24 -9.69
C SER A 470 -26.98 20.71 -10.17
N ALA A 471 -25.91 20.01 -9.81
CA ALA A 471 -24.54 20.30 -10.21
C ALA A 471 -24.19 19.90 -11.65
N VAL A 472 -25.01 19.06 -12.32
CA VAL A 472 -24.68 18.49 -13.64
C VAL A 472 -24.31 19.54 -14.68
N PRO A 473 -25.06 20.65 -14.88
CA PRO A 473 -24.67 21.66 -15.87
C PRO A 473 -23.29 22.29 -15.60
N ALA A 474 -22.99 22.60 -14.34
CA ALA A 474 -21.72 23.19 -13.93
C ALA A 474 -20.56 22.18 -14.10
N LEU A 475 -20.78 20.91 -13.74
CA LEU A 475 -19.82 19.83 -13.95
C LEU A 475 -19.54 19.59 -15.44
N THR A 476 -20.57 19.58 -16.29
CA THR A 476 -20.41 19.45 -17.73
C THR A 476 -19.58 20.59 -18.29
N ALA A 477 -19.88 21.85 -17.92
CA ALA A 477 -19.11 23.01 -18.34
C ALA A 477 -17.64 22.90 -17.90
N MET A 478 -17.38 22.48 -16.66
CA MET A 478 -16.01 22.31 -16.15
C MET A 478 -15.27 21.19 -16.89
N ALA A 479 -15.90 20.03 -17.10
CA ALA A 479 -15.32 18.90 -17.82
C ALA A 479 -14.90 19.26 -19.25
N THR A 480 -15.70 20.08 -19.95
CA THR A 480 -15.48 20.40 -21.38
C THR A 480 -14.61 21.63 -21.61
N SER A 481 -14.58 22.61 -20.69
CA SER A 481 -13.98 23.93 -20.98
C SER A 481 -12.91 24.42 -20.01
N HIS A 482 -12.81 23.87 -18.79
CA HIS A 482 -11.88 24.39 -17.78
C HIS A 482 -10.40 24.26 -18.17
N ALA A 483 -9.51 25.15 -17.72
CA ALA A 483 -8.09 25.08 -18.08
C ALA A 483 -7.33 24.00 -17.28
N ASP A 484 -7.68 23.83 -16.01
CA ASP A 484 -7.04 22.87 -15.11
C ASP A 484 -7.46 21.41 -15.42
N ALA A 485 -6.47 20.52 -15.50
CA ALA A 485 -6.69 19.12 -15.83
C ALA A 485 -7.34 18.34 -14.68
N ASN A 486 -7.01 18.66 -13.42
CA ASN A 486 -7.63 18.00 -12.27
C ASN A 486 -9.12 18.35 -12.21
N ALA A 487 -9.48 19.62 -12.40
CA ALA A 487 -10.87 20.08 -12.47
C ALA A 487 -11.69 19.31 -13.52
N ARG A 488 -11.11 19.10 -14.71
CA ARG A 488 -11.75 18.29 -15.76
C ARG A 488 -11.91 16.83 -15.34
N ILE A 489 -10.85 16.20 -14.83
CA ILE A 489 -10.85 14.79 -14.42
C ILE A 489 -11.88 14.56 -13.31
N HIS A 490 -11.85 15.36 -12.25
CA HIS A 490 -12.82 15.30 -11.16
C HIS A 490 -14.24 15.52 -11.66
N SER A 491 -14.48 16.46 -12.57
CA SER A 491 -15.81 16.69 -13.15
C SER A 491 -16.31 15.50 -13.97
N LEU A 492 -15.43 14.87 -14.77
CA LEU A 492 -15.77 13.66 -15.52
C LEU A 492 -16.19 12.52 -14.59
N TRP A 493 -15.44 12.31 -13.50
CA TRP A 493 -15.77 11.29 -12.50
C TRP A 493 -17.00 11.65 -11.66
N ALA A 494 -17.22 12.91 -11.31
CA ALA A 494 -18.43 13.36 -10.63
C ALA A 494 -19.67 13.14 -11.50
N LEU A 495 -19.61 13.48 -12.81
CA LEU A 495 -20.67 13.18 -13.77
C LEU A 495 -20.94 11.67 -13.87
N GLN A 496 -19.89 10.85 -13.85
CA GLN A 496 -20.03 9.39 -13.84
C GLN A 496 -20.74 8.92 -12.56
N GLY A 497 -20.33 9.43 -11.40
CA GLY A 497 -20.93 9.09 -10.10
C GLY A 497 -22.41 9.50 -10.00
N LEU A 498 -22.81 10.59 -10.65
CA LEU A 498 -24.21 11.04 -10.74
C LEU A 498 -25.02 10.34 -11.85
N GLY A 499 -24.40 9.43 -12.62
CA GLY A 499 -25.03 8.78 -13.78
C GLY A 499 -25.43 9.77 -14.89
N ALA A 500 -24.68 10.86 -15.03
CA ALA A 500 -24.93 11.97 -15.96
C ALA A 500 -23.81 12.17 -16.99
N LEU A 501 -22.78 11.31 -17.00
CA LEU A 501 -21.70 11.38 -17.98
C LEU A 501 -22.18 10.91 -19.36
N THR A 502 -21.99 11.76 -20.37
CA THR A 502 -22.42 11.50 -21.75
C THR A 502 -21.28 10.96 -22.62
N LYS A 503 -21.62 10.23 -23.68
CA LYS A 503 -20.68 9.77 -24.71
C LYS A 503 -19.95 10.96 -25.33
N GLU A 504 -20.65 12.05 -25.61
CA GLU A 504 -20.10 13.25 -26.24
C GLU A 504 -19.03 13.88 -25.36
N THR A 505 -19.28 13.98 -24.05
CA THR A 505 -18.29 14.49 -23.08
C THR A 505 -17.06 13.58 -23.01
N ILE A 506 -17.24 12.26 -23.01
CA ILE A 506 -16.13 11.28 -23.02
C ILE A 506 -15.28 11.44 -24.29
N LEU A 507 -15.91 11.45 -25.47
CA LEU A 507 -15.22 11.55 -26.76
C LEU A 507 -14.55 12.91 -26.99
N ALA A 508 -15.02 13.97 -26.34
CA ALA A 508 -14.31 15.24 -26.32
C ALA A 508 -13.02 15.14 -25.48
N ALA A 509 -13.08 14.48 -24.33
CA ALA A 509 -11.94 14.33 -23.42
C ALA A 509 -10.82 13.45 -23.99
N THR A 510 -11.10 12.49 -24.88
CA THR A 510 -10.08 11.69 -25.57
C THR A 510 -9.17 12.52 -26.49
N LYS A 511 -9.57 13.74 -26.85
CA LYS A 511 -8.81 14.66 -27.73
C LYS A 511 -8.06 15.74 -26.95
N HIS A 512 -8.11 15.71 -25.61
CA HIS A 512 -7.54 16.75 -24.78
C HIS A 512 -5.99 16.76 -24.86
N ALA A 513 -5.37 17.94 -24.78
CA ALA A 513 -3.91 18.08 -24.89
C ALA A 513 -3.15 17.36 -23.75
N GLN A 514 -3.70 17.38 -22.54
CA GLN A 514 -3.11 16.72 -21.37
C GLN A 514 -3.38 15.20 -21.38
N PRO A 515 -2.33 14.34 -21.29
CA PRO A 515 -2.48 12.88 -21.34
C PRO A 515 -3.30 12.31 -20.19
N ARG A 516 -3.24 12.91 -18.99
CA ARG A 516 -4.04 12.48 -17.82
C ARG A 516 -5.54 12.54 -18.09
N VAL A 517 -6.01 13.57 -18.81
CA VAL A 517 -7.42 13.72 -19.19
C VAL A 517 -7.81 12.67 -20.22
N ARG A 518 -6.96 12.42 -21.22
CA ARG A 518 -7.19 11.35 -22.22
C ARG A 518 -7.24 9.98 -21.56
N ARG A 519 -6.34 9.68 -20.62
CA ARG A 519 -6.32 8.44 -19.85
C ARG A 519 -7.62 8.25 -19.06
N ALA A 520 -8.08 9.27 -18.34
CA ALA A 520 -9.37 9.24 -17.64
C ALA A 520 -10.54 9.00 -18.60
N ALA A 521 -10.52 9.63 -19.79
CA ALA A 521 -11.53 9.41 -20.82
C ALA A 521 -11.55 7.96 -21.33
N VAL A 522 -10.39 7.36 -21.57
CA VAL A 522 -10.29 5.93 -21.97
C VAL A 522 -10.89 5.02 -20.90
N GLN A 523 -10.58 5.28 -19.62
CA GLN A 523 -11.13 4.52 -18.50
C GLN A 523 -12.66 4.66 -18.40
N LEU A 524 -13.17 5.89 -18.51
CA LEU A 524 -14.61 6.17 -18.44
C LEU A 524 -15.40 5.66 -19.66
N ALA A 525 -14.72 5.41 -20.78
CA ALA A 525 -15.30 4.86 -22.00
C ALA A 525 -15.47 3.33 -21.96
N GLU A 526 -14.93 2.63 -20.96
CA GLU A 526 -15.01 1.17 -20.87
C GLU A 526 -16.42 0.59 -20.98
N PRO A 527 -17.45 1.13 -20.30
CA PRO A 527 -18.81 0.62 -20.45
C PRO A 527 -19.33 0.72 -21.90
N LEU A 528 -18.94 1.77 -22.63
CA LEU A 528 -19.32 1.98 -24.03
C LEU A 528 -18.59 1.00 -24.97
N LEU A 529 -17.34 0.67 -24.66
CA LEU A 529 -16.60 -0.37 -25.38
C LEU A 529 -17.20 -1.76 -25.13
N VAL A 530 -17.55 -2.07 -23.88
CA VAL A 530 -18.20 -3.33 -23.51
C VAL A 530 -19.55 -3.47 -24.22
N SER A 531 -20.31 -2.37 -24.34
CA SER A 531 -21.55 -2.33 -25.13
C SER A 531 -21.34 -2.27 -26.65
N LYS A 532 -20.09 -2.35 -27.14
CA LYS A 532 -19.70 -2.36 -28.55
C LYS A 532 -20.12 -1.11 -29.33
N ASP A 533 -20.06 0.07 -28.71
CA ASP A 533 -20.31 1.34 -29.40
C ASP A 533 -19.23 1.62 -30.47
N ALA A 534 -19.63 1.71 -31.73
CA ALA A 534 -18.71 1.78 -32.87
C ALA A 534 -17.88 3.08 -32.90
N ASP A 535 -18.48 4.22 -32.56
CA ASP A 535 -17.77 5.51 -32.56
C ASP A 535 -16.72 5.55 -31.46
N THR A 536 -17.05 5.02 -30.28
CA THR A 536 -16.11 4.90 -29.16
C THR A 536 -14.97 3.97 -29.51
N ALA A 537 -15.26 2.79 -30.08
CA ALA A 537 -14.22 1.86 -30.52
C ALA A 537 -13.28 2.50 -31.56
N LYS A 538 -13.83 3.23 -32.54
CA LYS A 538 -13.04 3.96 -33.54
C LYS A 538 -12.17 5.05 -32.91
N ALA A 539 -12.74 5.86 -32.00
CA ALA A 539 -12.03 6.94 -31.34
C ALA A 539 -10.88 6.41 -30.45
N LEU A 540 -11.11 5.35 -29.70
CA LEU A 540 -10.11 4.76 -28.80
C LEU A 540 -9.03 3.98 -29.55
N THR A 541 -9.36 3.35 -30.69
CA THR A 541 -8.34 2.71 -31.55
C THR A 541 -7.27 3.70 -32.02
N ALA A 542 -7.64 4.96 -32.29
CA ALA A 542 -6.69 5.99 -32.68
C ALA A 542 -5.67 6.33 -31.57
N LEU A 543 -6.02 6.11 -30.30
CA LEU A 543 -5.12 6.33 -29.16
C LEU A 543 -4.05 5.24 -29.01
N ALA A 544 -4.07 4.18 -29.84
CA ALA A 544 -2.98 3.21 -29.88
C ALA A 544 -1.63 3.86 -30.26
N ALA A 545 -1.67 4.96 -31.01
CA ALA A 545 -0.53 5.77 -31.39
C ALA A 545 -0.32 7.01 -30.48
N ASP A 546 -1.03 7.12 -29.36
CA ASP A 546 -0.86 8.23 -28.42
C ASP A 546 0.60 8.31 -27.96
N PRO A 547 1.24 9.49 -27.88
CA PRO A 547 2.63 9.60 -27.44
C PRO A 547 2.84 9.15 -25.99
N ASP A 548 1.83 9.28 -25.13
CA ASP A 548 1.93 8.96 -23.72
C ASP A 548 1.67 7.47 -23.46
N ALA A 549 2.64 6.81 -22.83
CA ALA A 549 2.56 5.37 -22.55
C ALA A 549 1.45 5.01 -21.55
N GLN A 550 1.07 5.89 -20.62
CA GLN A 550 -0.01 5.60 -19.68
C GLN A 550 -1.38 5.65 -20.36
N VAL A 551 -1.58 6.51 -21.37
CA VAL A 551 -2.78 6.49 -22.21
C VAL A 551 -2.88 5.16 -22.97
N ARG A 552 -1.77 4.74 -23.60
CA ARG A 552 -1.69 3.44 -24.29
C ARG A 552 -1.93 2.25 -23.34
N THR A 553 -1.37 2.28 -22.13
CA THR A 553 -1.62 1.26 -21.08
C THR A 553 -3.09 1.19 -20.69
N GLN A 554 -3.75 2.34 -20.50
CA GLN A 554 -5.18 2.36 -20.19
C GLN A 554 -6.02 1.83 -21.36
N LEU A 555 -5.60 2.06 -22.61
CA LEU A 555 -6.26 1.49 -23.78
C LEU A 555 -6.15 -0.05 -23.80
N VAL A 556 -4.99 -0.61 -23.42
CA VAL A 556 -4.82 -2.07 -23.28
C VAL A 556 -5.81 -2.64 -22.28
N LEU A 557 -5.95 -2.00 -21.12
CA LEU A 557 -6.90 -2.39 -20.07
C LEU A 557 -8.35 -2.32 -20.56
N ALA A 558 -8.73 -1.21 -21.20
CA ALA A 558 -10.08 -1.00 -21.70
C ALA A 558 -10.47 -2.00 -22.81
N ASN A 559 -9.56 -2.26 -23.75
CA ASN A 559 -9.73 -3.30 -24.78
C ASN A 559 -9.88 -4.68 -24.15
N HIS A 560 -9.08 -4.99 -23.12
CA HIS A 560 -9.17 -6.27 -22.42
C HIS A 560 -10.52 -6.43 -21.73
N ALA A 561 -11.00 -5.41 -21.01
CA ALA A 561 -12.30 -5.41 -20.35
C ALA A 561 -13.45 -5.63 -21.34
N ALA A 562 -13.34 -5.07 -22.55
CA ALA A 562 -14.32 -5.23 -23.63
C ALA A 562 -14.14 -6.53 -24.46
N GLY A 563 -13.14 -7.36 -24.16
CA GLY A 563 -12.85 -8.58 -24.91
C GLY A 563 -12.34 -8.33 -26.35
N LEU A 564 -11.78 -7.15 -26.62
CA LEU A 564 -11.28 -6.75 -27.93
C LEU A 564 -9.83 -7.21 -28.14
N ASN A 565 -9.46 -7.36 -29.41
CA ASN A 565 -8.06 -7.56 -29.80
C ASN A 565 -7.27 -6.26 -29.61
N GLN A 566 -6.00 -6.40 -29.25
CA GLN A 566 -5.12 -5.24 -29.09
C GLN A 566 -4.66 -4.75 -30.46
N PRO A 567 -4.73 -3.43 -30.75
CA PRO A 567 -4.15 -2.85 -31.96
C PRO A 567 -2.65 -3.16 -32.08
N GLU A 568 -2.20 -3.45 -33.30
CA GLU A 568 -0.80 -3.81 -33.58
C GLU A 568 0.20 -2.76 -33.07
N ALA A 569 -0.15 -1.48 -33.14
CA ALA A 569 0.65 -0.36 -32.64
C ALA A 569 0.97 -0.46 -31.13
N LEU A 570 0.11 -1.07 -30.32
CA LEU A 570 0.37 -1.28 -28.88
C LEU A 570 1.39 -2.39 -28.62
N THR A 571 1.57 -3.30 -29.59
CA THR A 571 2.43 -4.48 -29.48
C THR A 571 3.70 -4.39 -30.32
N ALA A 572 3.76 -3.43 -31.25
CA ALA A 572 4.84 -3.32 -32.24
C ALA A 572 6.22 -3.04 -31.64
N THR A 573 6.28 -2.38 -30.48
CA THR A 573 7.55 -2.09 -29.78
C THR A 573 7.40 -2.44 -28.30
N PRO A 574 8.35 -3.22 -27.71
CA PRO A 574 8.33 -3.51 -26.29
C PRO A 574 8.32 -2.23 -25.45
N ASN A 575 7.47 -2.20 -24.43
CA ASN A 575 7.37 -1.09 -23.49
C ASN A 575 7.34 -1.65 -22.06
N PRO A 576 8.05 -1.01 -21.11
CA PRO A 576 8.29 -1.56 -19.77
C PRO A 576 7.03 -1.80 -18.93
N ILE A 577 5.91 -1.14 -19.26
CA ILE A 577 4.63 -1.36 -18.57
C ILE A 577 3.63 -2.16 -19.43
N ILE A 578 3.58 -1.91 -20.74
CA ILE A 578 2.62 -2.57 -21.64
C ILE A 578 2.97 -4.04 -21.84
N THR A 579 4.24 -4.38 -22.05
CA THR A 579 4.65 -5.78 -22.30
C THR A 579 4.32 -6.69 -21.10
N PRO A 580 4.72 -6.36 -19.85
CA PRO A 580 4.37 -7.21 -18.72
C PRO A 580 2.86 -7.23 -18.44
N LEU A 581 2.14 -6.14 -18.74
CA LEU A 581 0.68 -6.11 -18.62
C LEU A 581 0.03 -7.10 -19.58
N LEU A 582 0.41 -7.09 -20.85
CA LEU A 582 -0.10 -8.04 -21.84
C LEU A 582 0.20 -9.48 -21.43
N ASP A 583 1.42 -9.77 -20.97
CA ASP A 583 1.79 -11.09 -20.46
C ASP A 583 0.88 -11.53 -19.30
N LYS A 584 0.64 -10.63 -18.34
CA LYS A 584 -0.26 -10.90 -17.22
C LYS A 584 -1.69 -11.17 -17.67
N LEU A 585 -2.24 -10.33 -18.55
CA LEU A 585 -3.60 -10.46 -19.06
C LEU A 585 -3.77 -11.74 -19.90
N ASN A 586 -2.75 -12.14 -20.65
CA ASN A 586 -2.75 -13.38 -21.43
C ASN A 586 -2.58 -14.62 -20.53
N ALA A 587 -1.77 -14.54 -19.47
CA ALA A 587 -1.65 -15.62 -18.49
C ALA A 587 -3.00 -15.91 -17.79
N GLY A 588 -3.79 -14.86 -17.48
CA GLY A 588 -5.13 -15.01 -16.92
C GLY A 588 -6.09 -15.76 -17.85
N LYS A 589 -6.05 -15.49 -19.16
CA LYS A 589 -6.82 -16.24 -20.16
C LYS A 589 -6.44 -17.72 -20.19
N ASN A 590 -5.14 -18.03 -20.07
CA ASN A 590 -4.66 -19.42 -20.04
C ASN A 590 -5.10 -20.17 -18.78
N VAL A 591 -5.18 -19.50 -17.62
CA VAL A 591 -5.71 -20.09 -16.38
C VAL A 591 -7.23 -20.29 -16.44
N ALA A 592 -7.98 -19.33 -16.99
CA ALA A 592 -9.43 -19.47 -17.17
C ALA A 592 -9.80 -20.62 -18.14
N ALA A 593 -8.89 -21.00 -19.04
CA ALA A 593 -9.03 -22.16 -19.92
C ALA A 593 -8.76 -23.51 -19.22
N LEU A 594 -8.25 -23.52 -17.97
CA LEU A 594 -8.00 -24.75 -17.22
C LEU A 594 -9.29 -25.33 -16.63
N GLY A 595 -9.43 -26.65 -16.70
CA GLY A 595 -10.46 -27.38 -15.97
C GLY A 595 -10.31 -27.22 -14.44
N GLU A 596 -11.39 -27.48 -13.69
CA GLU A 596 -11.42 -27.33 -12.22
C GLU A 596 -10.27 -28.04 -11.50
N SER A 597 -10.02 -29.32 -11.83
CA SER A 597 -8.89 -30.09 -11.27
C SER A 597 -7.53 -29.47 -11.60
N ALA A 598 -7.34 -28.92 -12.80
CA ALA A 598 -6.09 -28.26 -13.16
C ALA A 598 -5.90 -26.91 -12.44
N ARG A 599 -6.98 -26.18 -12.12
CA ARG A 599 -6.90 -24.96 -11.30
C ARG A 599 -6.48 -25.27 -9.86
N GLN A 600 -6.98 -26.36 -9.28
CA GLN A 600 -6.53 -26.84 -7.96
C GLN A 600 -5.07 -27.33 -8.01
N GLY A 601 -4.71 -28.05 -9.07
CA GLY A 601 -3.34 -28.51 -9.31
C GLY A 601 -2.32 -27.38 -9.41
N LYS A 602 -2.71 -26.25 -10.01
CA LYS A 602 -1.87 -25.04 -10.10
C LYS A 602 -1.44 -24.53 -8.73
N GLN A 603 -2.35 -24.49 -7.76
CA GLN A 603 -2.05 -24.01 -6.40
C GLN A 603 -1.01 -24.89 -5.72
N ILE A 604 -1.14 -26.20 -5.87
CA ILE A 604 -0.20 -27.18 -5.32
C ILE A 604 1.17 -27.04 -6.03
N TYR A 605 1.16 -26.90 -7.35
CA TYR A 605 2.37 -26.72 -8.15
C TYR A 605 3.15 -25.47 -7.71
N GLU A 606 2.47 -24.34 -7.55
CA GLU A 606 3.03 -23.06 -7.12
C GLU A 606 3.56 -23.09 -5.67
N THR A 607 3.09 -24.03 -4.86
CA THR A 607 3.52 -24.15 -3.45
C THR A 607 4.80 -24.97 -3.30
N LEU A 608 4.95 -26.06 -4.05
CA LEU A 608 6.03 -27.03 -3.80
C LEU A 608 6.87 -27.37 -5.04
N CYS A 609 6.28 -27.36 -6.23
CA CYS A 609 6.95 -27.87 -7.43
C CYS A 609 7.84 -26.82 -8.11
N THR A 610 7.49 -25.54 -8.01
CA THR A 610 8.17 -24.43 -8.71
C THR A 610 9.61 -24.23 -8.27
N THR A 611 9.96 -24.58 -7.03
CA THR A 611 11.31 -24.43 -6.48
C THR A 611 12.36 -25.20 -7.30
N CYS A 612 11.99 -26.35 -7.84
CA CYS A 612 12.88 -27.18 -8.64
C CYS A 612 12.55 -27.11 -10.14
N HIS A 613 11.25 -27.13 -10.49
CA HIS A 613 10.81 -27.20 -11.88
C HIS A 613 10.53 -25.85 -12.54
N GLY A 614 10.60 -24.75 -11.79
CA GLY A 614 10.35 -23.39 -12.26
C GLY A 614 8.86 -23.06 -12.37
N ALA A 615 8.51 -21.79 -12.23
CA ALA A 615 7.13 -21.32 -12.40
C ALA A 615 6.59 -21.52 -13.82
N ASP A 616 7.48 -21.56 -14.82
CA ASP A 616 7.15 -21.78 -16.23
C ASP A 616 7.33 -23.24 -16.69
N GLY A 617 7.66 -24.15 -15.76
CA GLY A 617 7.86 -25.58 -16.03
C GLY A 617 9.11 -25.89 -16.87
N LYS A 618 10.06 -24.95 -17.02
CA LYS A 618 11.31 -25.16 -17.79
C LYS A 618 12.49 -25.65 -16.97
N GLY A 619 12.33 -25.79 -15.65
CA GLY A 619 13.41 -26.10 -14.70
C GLY A 619 14.08 -24.84 -14.16
N VAL A 620 14.67 -24.94 -12.97
CA VAL A 620 15.47 -23.87 -12.36
C VAL A 620 16.96 -24.16 -12.58
N GLN A 621 17.70 -23.20 -13.12
CA GLN A 621 19.15 -23.33 -13.33
C GLN A 621 19.91 -23.16 -12.02
N GLN A 622 20.80 -24.10 -11.69
CA GLN A 622 21.76 -24.01 -10.59
C GLN A 622 23.15 -24.39 -11.12
N GLY A 623 24.03 -23.39 -11.28
CA GLY A 623 25.32 -23.60 -11.93
C GLY A 623 25.16 -24.01 -13.40
N ASP A 624 25.86 -25.06 -13.82
CA ASP A 624 25.84 -25.63 -15.17
C ASP A 624 24.68 -26.61 -15.41
N LYS A 625 23.87 -26.92 -14.38
CA LYS A 625 22.79 -27.92 -14.44
C LYS A 625 21.43 -27.35 -14.06
N LEU A 626 20.37 -28.04 -14.48
CA LEU A 626 19.01 -27.80 -13.99
C LEU A 626 18.81 -28.55 -12.67
N LEU A 627 18.08 -27.96 -11.72
CA LEU A 627 17.69 -28.60 -10.47
C LEU A 627 16.78 -29.81 -10.70
N ALA A 628 15.90 -29.73 -11.70
CA ALA A 628 14.96 -30.77 -12.07
C ALA A 628 14.61 -30.69 -13.57
N PRO A 629 14.11 -31.79 -14.18
CA PRO A 629 13.76 -31.79 -15.60
C PRO A 629 12.61 -30.82 -15.92
N ALA A 630 12.67 -30.27 -17.14
CA ALA A 630 11.61 -29.43 -17.69
C ALA A 630 10.36 -30.27 -18.01
N PHE A 631 9.18 -29.76 -17.65
CA PHE A 631 7.91 -30.36 -18.04
C PHE A 631 7.52 -30.06 -19.48
N THR A 632 7.91 -28.89 -20.01
CA THR A 632 7.54 -28.42 -21.35
C THR A 632 7.99 -29.35 -22.49
N LYS A 633 8.98 -30.21 -22.24
CA LYS A 633 9.52 -31.19 -23.22
C LYS A 633 9.53 -32.62 -22.69
N SER A 634 8.82 -32.90 -21.60
CA SER A 634 8.87 -34.21 -20.96
C SER A 634 8.11 -35.27 -21.77
N PRO A 635 8.76 -36.38 -22.18
CA PRO A 635 8.09 -37.46 -22.91
C PRO A 635 6.95 -38.11 -22.12
N TRP A 636 6.99 -38.03 -20.80
CA TRP A 636 5.94 -38.58 -19.93
C TRP A 636 4.59 -37.89 -20.11
N PHE A 637 4.57 -36.67 -20.67
CA PHE A 637 3.35 -35.88 -20.85
C PHE A 637 2.85 -35.84 -22.31
N THR A 638 3.58 -36.43 -23.26
CA THR A 638 3.18 -36.46 -24.68
C THR A 638 1.86 -37.23 -24.88
N GLY A 639 0.98 -36.72 -25.76
CA GLY A 639 -0.32 -37.34 -26.02
C GLY A 639 -1.30 -37.16 -24.85
N SER A 640 -1.83 -38.26 -24.31
CA SER A 640 -2.63 -38.26 -23.06
C SER A 640 -1.79 -38.48 -21.79
N GLY A 641 -0.45 -38.54 -21.94
CA GLY A 641 0.48 -38.81 -20.86
C GLY A 641 0.54 -40.26 -20.40
N ASN A 642 1.67 -40.64 -19.82
CA ASN A 642 1.82 -41.88 -19.09
C ASN A 642 1.50 -41.64 -17.61
N VAL A 643 0.20 -41.60 -17.29
CA VAL A 643 -0.31 -41.36 -15.93
C VAL A 643 0.34 -42.30 -14.91
N ASN A 644 0.62 -43.53 -15.30
CA ASN A 644 1.23 -44.51 -14.42
C ASN A 644 2.67 -44.12 -14.04
N ALA A 645 3.52 -43.77 -15.01
CA ALA A 645 4.86 -43.23 -14.73
C ALA A 645 4.80 -41.97 -13.86
N LEU A 646 3.92 -41.03 -14.20
CA LEU A 646 3.79 -39.74 -13.50
C LEU A 646 3.36 -39.94 -12.05
N ALA A 647 2.37 -40.81 -11.80
CA ALA A 647 1.94 -41.17 -10.46
C ALA A 647 3.06 -41.86 -9.67
N ARG A 648 3.80 -42.79 -10.27
CA ARG A 648 4.95 -43.46 -9.63
C ARG A 648 6.05 -42.50 -9.20
N ILE A 649 6.39 -41.54 -10.06
CA ILE A 649 7.38 -40.50 -9.79
C ILE A 649 6.93 -39.63 -8.60
N ILE A 650 5.67 -39.17 -8.59
CA ILE A 650 5.18 -38.29 -7.51
C ILE A 650 5.04 -39.05 -6.19
N LEU A 651 4.49 -40.26 -6.23
CA LEU A 651 4.24 -41.06 -5.02
C LEU A 651 5.55 -41.49 -4.36
N LYS A 652 6.48 -42.06 -5.14
CA LYS A 652 7.67 -42.74 -4.59
C LYS A 652 8.98 -42.00 -4.85
N GLY A 653 8.94 -40.89 -5.59
CA GLY A 653 10.14 -40.14 -5.95
C GLY A 653 10.90 -40.79 -7.12
N GLN A 654 11.92 -40.08 -7.60
CA GLN A 654 12.81 -40.57 -8.66
C GLN A 654 14.26 -40.21 -8.30
N THR A 655 15.21 -41.11 -8.58
CA THR A 655 16.64 -40.92 -8.30
C THR A 655 17.50 -41.27 -9.51
N GLY A 656 18.70 -40.68 -9.56
CA GLY A 656 19.70 -40.90 -10.59
C GLY A 656 19.45 -40.12 -11.89
N PRO A 657 20.30 -40.34 -12.92
CA PRO A 657 20.16 -39.68 -14.21
C PRO A 657 18.85 -40.03 -14.90
N ILE A 658 18.27 -39.05 -15.60
CA ILE A 658 17.06 -39.23 -16.43
C ILE A 658 17.50 -39.15 -17.89
N ALA A 659 17.38 -40.26 -18.62
CA ALA A 659 17.87 -40.39 -20.00
C ALA A 659 19.35 -39.95 -20.16
N GLY A 660 20.20 -40.31 -19.19
CA GLY A 660 21.63 -39.95 -19.19
C GLY A 660 21.95 -38.53 -18.72
N VAL A 661 20.95 -37.72 -18.36
CA VAL A 661 21.13 -36.34 -17.88
C VAL A 661 21.00 -36.29 -16.35
N ALA A 662 21.97 -35.68 -15.67
CA ALA A 662 21.94 -35.46 -14.23
C ALA A 662 21.28 -34.10 -13.88
N TYR A 663 20.45 -34.08 -12.84
CA TYR A 663 19.71 -32.91 -12.37
C TYR A 663 19.96 -32.70 -10.89
N GLY A 664 20.38 -31.50 -10.47
CA GLY A 664 20.68 -31.18 -9.06
C GLY A 664 21.46 -32.29 -8.33
N GLU A 665 21.01 -32.64 -7.14
CA GLU A 665 21.50 -33.78 -6.33
C GLU A 665 21.00 -35.16 -6.81
N GLY A 666 20.27 -35.20 -7.92
CA GLY A 666 19.80 -36.44 -8.55
C GLY A 666 18.65 -37.12 -7.81
N LEU A 667 17.87 -36.39 -6.99
CA LEU A 667 16.78 -36.95 -6.19
C LEU A 667 15.54 -36.06 -6.21
N MET A 668 14.41 -36.62 -6.63
CA MET A 668 13.06 -36.13 -6.37
C MET A 668 12.46 -36.91 -5.20
N LEU A 669 12.10 -36.21 -4.13
CA LEU A 669 11.55 -36.82 -2.92
C LEU A 669 10.14 -37.40 -3.16
N PRO A 670 9.79 -38.53 -2.50
CA PRO A 670 8.43 -39.06 -2.50
C PRO A 670 7.45 -38.09 -1.85
N LEU A 671 6.28 -37.89 -2.47
CA LEU A 671 5.23 -37.01 -1.96
C LEU A 671 3.98 -37.77 -1.50
N GLU A 672 4.03 -39.10 -1.44
CA GLU A 672 2.88 -39.94 -1.06
C GLU A 672 2.32 -39.64 0.33
N GLY A 673 3.14 -39.19 1.28
CA GLY A 673 2.72 -38.80 2.63
C GLY A 673 2.27 -37.35 2.74
N THR A 674 2.45 -36.54 1.69
CA THR A 674 2.09 -35.11 1.66
C THR A 674 0.78 -34.87 0.93
N TYR A 675 0.50 -35.60 -0.16
CA TYR A 675 -0.67 -35.37 -1.00
C TYR A 675 -1.51 -36.64 -1.21
N ASN A 676 -2.83 -36.45 -1.20
CA ASN A 676 -3.80 -37.48 -1.52
C ASN A 676 -3.96 -37.69 -3.05
N ASP A 677 -4.81 -38.62 -3.44
CA ASP A 677 -4.97 -39.03 -4.85
C ASP A 677 -5.62 -37.94 -5.71
N GLU A 678 -6.59 -37.18 -5.19
CA GLU A 678 -7.17 -36.03 -5.89
C GLU A 678 -6.13 -34.93 -6.15
N GLN A 679 -5.29 -34.64 -5.16
CA GLN A 679 -4.26 -33.60 -5.23
C GLN A 679 -3.18 -33.96 -6.24
N ILE A 680 -2.71 -35.20 -6.24
CA ILE A 680 -1.72 -35.70 -7.22
C ILE A 680 -2.30 -35.68 -8.63
N ALA A 681 -3.53 -36.17 -8.82
CA ALA A 681 -4.22 -36.11 -10.11
C ALA A 681 -4.35 -34.66 -10.61
N SER A 682 -4.68 -33.74 -9.70
CA SER A 682 -4.83 -32.31 -10.00
C SER A 682 -3.52 -31.66 -10.47
N VAL A 683 -2.40 -31.93 -9.80
CA VAL A 683 -1.08 -31.44 -10.26
C VAL A 683 -0.73 -31.99 -11.64
N ILE A 684 -0.94 -33.28 -11.89
CA ILE A 684 -0.70 -33.88 -13.21
C ILE A 684 -1.58 -33.21 -14.28
N ASN A 685 -2.86 -32.97 -13.98
CA ASN A 685 -3.79 -32.28 -14.85
C ASN A 685 -3.36 -30.84 -15.16
N PHE A 686 -2.86 -30.11 -14.16
CA PHE A 686 -2.32 -28.78 -14.37
C PHE A 686 -1.15 -28.80 -15.36
N ILE A 687 -0.17 -29.68 -15.16
CA ILE A 687 1.02 -29.79 -16.02
C ILE A 687 0.61 -30.20 -17.45
N GLY A 688 -0.28 -31.20 -17.56
CA GLY A 688 -0.80 -31.70 -18.84
C GLY A 688 -1.61 -30.67 -19.62
N GLN A 689 -2.47 -29.88 -18.95
CA GLN A 689 -3.25 -28.83 -19.60
C GLN A 689 -2.39 -27.61 -19.95
N SER A 690 -1.47 -27.22 -19.07
CA SER A 690 -0.67 -25.98 -19.23
C SER A 690 0.34 -26.06 -20.36
N TRP A 691 0.97 -27.23 -20.56
CA TRP A 691 2.07 -27.35 -21.54
C TRP A 691 1.84 -28.41 -22.62
N HIS A 692 0.88 -29.31 -22.44
CA HIS A 692 0.66 -30.46 -23.35
C HIS A 692 -0.76 -30.53 -23.93
N LYS A 693 -1.60 -29.52 -23.68
CA LYS A 693 -2.96 -29.37 -24.24
C LYS A 693 -3.88 -30.57 -23.96
N TRP A 694 -3.73 -31.23 -22.82
CA TRP A 694 -4.61 -32.33 -22.44
C TRP A 694 -6.05 -31.87 -22.34
N ARG A 695 -6.98 -32.69 -22.87
CA ARG A 695 -8.42 -32.42 -22.80
C ARG A 695 -9.16 -33.33 -21.84
N LYS A 696 -8.58 -34.49 -21.52
CA LYS A 696 -9.14 -35.46 -20.57
C LYS A 696 -8.34 -35.39 -19.28
N PRO A 697 -8.97 -35.11 -18.13
CA PRO A 697 -8.28 -35.12 -16.85
C PRO A 697 -7.99 -36.55 -16.39
N VAL A 698 -6.86 -36.72 -15.72
CA VAL A 698 -6.53 -37.84 -14.85
C VAL A 698 -7.50 -37.86 -13.67
N ALA A 699 -8.03 -39.03 -13.35
CA ALA A 699 -8.91 -39.23 -12.22
C ALA A 699 -8.11 -39.63 -10.97
N ALA A 700 -8.62 -39.29 -9.78
CA ALA A 700 -8.04 -39.74 -8.52
C ALA A 700 -7.96 -41.28 -8.43
N ALA A 701 -8.93 -41.99 -9.02
CA ALA A 701 -8.93 -43.45 -9.10
C ALA A 701 -7.70 -44.02 -9.83
N ASP A 702 -7.19 -43.32 -10.84
CA ASP A 702 -5.97 -43.74 -11.56
C ASP A 702 -4.75 -43.68 -10.64
N ILE A 703 -4.67 -42.63 -9.80
CA ILE A 703 -3.60 -42.47 -8.81
C ILE A 703 -3.73 -43.50 -7.69
N ALA A 704 -4.96 -43.73 -7.20
CA ALA A 704 -5.25 -44.72 -6.16
C ALA A 704 -4.80 -46.13 -6.58
N ALA A 705 -5.05 -46.50 -7.84
CA ALA A 705 -4.60 -47.78 -8.40
C ALA A 705 -3.07 -47.92 -8.37
N VAL A 706 -2.34 -46.88 -8.76
CA VAL A 706 -0.87 -46.86 -8.75
C VAL A 706 -0.31 -46.86 -7.32
N ARG A 707 -0.93 -46.10 -6.40
CA ARG A 707 -0.56 -46.07 -4.99
C ARG A 707 -0.69 -47.45 -4.37
N LYS A 708 -1.79 -48.16 -4.63
CA LYS A 708 -1.97 -49.54 -4.19
C LYS A 708 -0.92 -50.47 -4.79
N ALA A 709 -0.64 -50.35 -6.10
CA ALA A 709 0.32 -51.20 -6.79
C ALA A 709 1.78 -50.96 -6.36
N THR A 710 2.08 -49.83 -5.71
CA THR A 710 3.42 -49.46 -5.28
C THR A 710 3.58 -49.38 -3.77
N ALA A 711 2.58 -49.82 -3.00
CA ALA A 711 2.53 -49.67 -1.54
C ALA A 711 3.80 -50.17 -0.84
N ASP A 712 4.33 -51.32 -1.26
CA ASP A 712 5.50 -51.95 -0.63
C ASP A 712 6.84 -51.32 -1.04
N ARG A 713 6.86 -50.43 -2.04
CA ARG A 713 8.09 -49.77 -2.51
C ARG A 713 8.51 -48.66 -1.55
N LYS A 714 9.76 -48.72 -1.07
CA LYS A 714 10.33 -47.75 -0.12
C LYS A 714 11.43 -46.87 -0.70
N THR A 715 11.92 -47.20 -1.89
CA THR A 715 13.01 -46.47 -2.55
C THR A 715 12.49 -45.70 -3.77
N PRO A 716 13.06 -44.53 -4.08
CA PRO A 716 12.79 -43.82 -5.32
C PRO A 716 13.06 -44.68 -6.55
N TRP A 717 12.39 -44.38 -7.64
CA TRP A 717 12.60 -45.09 -8.91
C TRP A 717 13.85 -44.60 -9.63
N THR A 718 14.62 -45.49 -10.27
CA THR A 718 15.53 -45.06 -11.34
C THR A 718 14.76 -44.84 -12.64
N HIS A 719 15.36 -44.15 -13.61
CA HIS A 719 14.72 -43.93 -14.90
C HIS A 719 14.48 -45.25 -15.66
N GLU A 720 15.42 -46.20 -15.59
CA GLU A 720 15.31 -47.51 -16.22
C GLU A 720 14.18 -48.33 -15.60
N GLU A 721 14.08 -48.35 -14.27
CA GLU A 721 12.98 -49.05 -13.57
C GLU A 721 11.61 -48.46 -13.96
N LEU A 722 11.51 -47.14 -14.11
CA LEU A 722 10.27 -46.50 -14.58
C LEU A 722 9.91 -46.96 -15.99
N LEU A 723 10.87 -46.96 -16.91
CA LEU A 723 10.66 -47.41 -18.29
C LEU A 723 10.22 -48.88 -18.37
N GLU A 724 10.76 -49.75 -17.51
CA GLU A 724 10.33 -51.14 -17.44
C GLU A 724 8.94 -51.29 -16.81
N SER A 725 8.65 -50.52 -15.76
CA SER A 725 7.38 -50.58 -15.03
C SER A 725 6.15 -50.17 -15.85
N VAL A 726 6.35 -49.47 -16.97
CA VAL A 726 5.28 -48.98 -17.85
C VAL A 726 5.19 -49.70 -19.19
N LYS A 727 6.05 -50.69 -19.45
CA LYS A 727 5.95 -51.60 -20.61
C LYS A 727 4.98 -52.77 -20.37
N LYS A 728 4.63 -53.02 -19.10
CA LYS A 728 3.58 -53.95 -18.65
C LYS A 728 2.33 -53.15 -18.31
#